data_AF-A0A9P6G3E5-F1
#
_entry.id   AF-A0A9P6G3E5-F1
#
_cell.length_a   1.000
_cell.length_b   1.000
_cell.length_c   1.000
_cell.angle_alpha   90.00
_cell.angle_beta   90.00
_cell.angle_gamma   90.00
#
_symmetry.space_group_name_H-M   'P 1'
#
loop_
_entity.id
_entity.type
_entity.pdbx_description
1 polymer ?
#
loop_
_entity_poly.entity_id
_entity_poly.type
_entity_poly.pdbx_seq_one_letter_code
_entity_poly.pdbx_strand_id
1 'polypeptide(L)'
;MMFLALRSMPNREAARQELINAAVELDKKFSKEKGLPRVFTGKTPMNSASACLTNNGDKYFIPFKPEGSKSTHFRLAYQPGDFDTAVKEYDHWMEKLVKHDWPLCFGTPKDGAVPIHILEKQAREKQEREQVEVDAATSRTRTETTELRSESVLEVVTSVEIEAKVTVQSSVATFAGYNGSEAENETLTRSATEVTEATLGSLSNQDDSKKRSPEPMDTLSPDLELRIIKKVKADSDRSTFIEESSHVTETLQHLEIKASESATSSRSSTPAPTSTSRPSPLPQSKSSTPRNRTTSSSSSTTGNPKQEVPVPDSQRVDEYRLEDLDLTNVPNGLSEAVRVDASTIPNSGNGLFAKVDLPASTPLGFYFGVPMTENEFDSLKDGVGLASHYSIMYRRTVLDATDENGMPYSDPNGRLYCPFHFMNEHPSGNISFITGSVVNQVICTTNRDVKAGEELFVFYGKEVDRFWENHDGSGNLATDKTSRYLRPGPIESFVSHGLKTMDYYFDLPLRHTDPTCQETIVVFARRVVAVERQADVDKMPWIIFFQGGPGFQGPAYNSGWVKVAAKKFNVLLLDQRGTGLSTAITVQSLLQFKTPQEQADYFMQFRADSIVRDSELIRETVLANSTEKKWSLLGQSYGGFCISTYLSLFPESVTAAYITGGIPPMMDSLESVYRRSYKSVMKHTERYYKRFPMDVKRVQKIMKHLATNEVKLPSGGTLTPRKFQQLGLNFGVSGGMDRVHSLCLKAFVTLKDGTEVMSSQFLDEMASQDQIPPIYAILHESIYCDGPGFASNWTASRLLDGEFASSLKYSVEAFESDPTKLVYFTGEHMYDWMLDEYASLQPLKECADILAKYDRWPKLYNKEVLAKNTVPVAASVYYHDMYVDRKCSENTAQGIQGIRLWVTNEFMHSGLRDSDAVFTKLMKLAGKEIDIPVA
;
A
#
# COMPACT_ATOMS: atom_id res chain seq x y z
N MET A 1 17.34 8.54 17.98
CA MET A 1 17.95 8.22 19.29
C MET A 1 19.20 9.05 19.61
N MET A 2 20.40 8.80 19.02
CA MET A 2 21.64 9.53 19.40
C MET A 2 21.49 11.06 19.43
N PHE A 3 20.87 11.65 18.40
CA PHE A 3 20.62 13.09 18.30
C PHE A 3 19.73 13.61 19.44
N LEU A 4 18.59 12.95 19.69
CA LEU A 4 17.67 13.30 20.77
C LEU A 4 18.32 13.22 22.16
N ALA A 5 19.16 12.20 22.38
CA ALA A 5 19.92 12.07 23.61
C ALA A 5 20.87 13.25 23.81
N LEU A 6 21.62 13.66 22.78
CA LEU A 6 22.48 14.85 22.86
C LEU A 6 21.68 16.15 23.00
N ARG A 7 20.53 16.27 22.33
CA ARG A 7 19.61 17.42 22.46
C ARG A 7 19.06 17.57 23.89
N SER A 8 19.03 16.50 24.69
CA SER A 8 18.63 16.51 26.10
C SER A 8 19.76 16.78 27.10
N MET A 9 21.01 16.92 26.64
CA MET A 9 22.17 17.18 27.51
C MET A 9 22.37 18.68 27.77
N PRO A 10 22.97 19.06 28.93
CA PRO A 10 23.40 20.43 29.18
C PRO A 10 24.23 20.98 28.01
N ASN A 11 23.95 22.22 27.60
CA ASN A 11 24.58 22.90 26.44
C ASN A 11 24.47 22.16 25.09
N ARG A 12 23.70 21.06 25.00
CA ARG A 12 23.70 20.11 23.87
C ARG A 12 25.08 19.47 23.61
N GLU A 13 25.89 19.30 24.67
CA GLU A 13 27.22 18.68 24.66
C GLU A 13 27.29 17.49 25.63
N ALA A 14 28.04 16.44 25.30
CA ALA A 14 28.28 15.30 26.22
C ALA A 14 29.56 14.52 25.90
N ALA A 15 30.08 13.80 26.90
CA ALA A 15 31.18 12.86 26.69
C ALA A 15 30.72 11.64 25.89
N ARG A 16 31.60 11.04 25.07
CA ARG A 16 31.25 9.91 24.18
C ARG A 16 30.47 8.78 24.86
N GLN A 17 30.89 8.37 26.07
CA GLN A 17 30.27 7.25 26.78
C GLN A 17 28.91 7.62 27.39
N GLU A 18 28.79 8.82 27.94
CA GLU A 18 27.57 9.39 28.52
C GLU A 18 26.46 9.50 27.47
N LEU A 19 26.80 10.01 26.29
CA LEU A 19 25.87 10.10 25.16
C LEU A 19 25.38 8.72 24.68
N ILE A 20 26.25 7.71 24.63
CA ILE A 20 25.90 6.33 24.26
C ILE A 20 24.98 5.72 25.33
N ASN A 21 25.28 5.90 26.62
CA ASN A 21 24.42 5.44 27.72
C ASN A 21 23.02 6.04 27.60
N ALA A 22 22.91 7.36 27.49
CA ALA A 22 21.64 8.07 27.42
C ALA A 22 20.80 7.68 26.20
N ALA A 23 21.44 7.50 25.03
CA ALA A 23 20.73 7.08 23.82
C ALA A 23 20.18 5.65 23.92
N VAL A 24 20.88 4.74 24.60
CA VAL A 24 20.42 3.35 24.81
C VAL A 24 19.30 3.27 25.85
N GLU A 25 19.31 4.09 26.91
CA GLU A 25 18.15 4.19 27.82
C GLU A 25 16.94 4.86 27.15
N LEU A 26 17.15 5.87 26.31
CA LEU A 26 16.10 6.52 25.53
C LEU A 26 15.42 5.53 24.55
N ASP A 27 16.21 4.72 23.85
CA ASP A 27 15.74 3.66 22.95
C ASP A 27 14.91 2.60 23.70
N LYS A 28 15.34 2.15 24.89
CA LYS A 28 14.54 1.27 25.76
C LYS A 28 13.22 1.92 26.19
N LYS A 29 13.24 3.20 26.58
CA LYS A 29 12.06 3.94 27.04
C LYS A 29 11.02 4.02 25.92
N PHE A 30 11.40 4.54 24.76
CA PHE A 30 10.49 4.69 23.60
C PHE A 30 9.97 3.34 23.10
N SER A 31 10.82 2.31 23.04
CA SER A 31 10.39 0.95 22.68
C SER A 31 9.30 0.42 23.62
N LYS A 32 9.45 0.60 24.94
CA LYS A 32 8.44 0.19 25.93
C LYS A 32 7.15 1.01 25.83
N GLU A 33 7.26 2.33 25.66
CA GLU A 33 6.11 3.26 25.67
C GLU A 33 5.28 3.24 24.38
N LYS A 34 5.89 2.87 23.24
CA LYS A 34 5.22 2.82 21.93
C LYS A 34 4.96 1.39 21.41
N GLY A 35 5.41 0.36 22.12
CA GLY A 35 5.31 -1.04 21.66
C GLY A 35 6.21 -1.38 20.46
N LEU A 36 7.16 -0.50 20.13
CA LEU A 36 8.02 -0.61 18.95
C LEU A 36 9.31 -1.41 19.26
N PRO A 37 9.91 -2.07 18.25
CA PRO A 37 11.23 -2.68 18.42
C PRO A 37 12.31 -1.61 18.68
N ARG A 38 13.29 -1.95 19.54
CA ARG A 38 14.47 -1.12 19.82
C ARG A 38 15.34 -0.95 18.58
N VAL A 39 15.84 0.27 18.36
CA VAL A 39 16.76 0.61 17.26
C VAL A 39 18.15 0.04 17.53
N PHE A 40 18.60 -0.01 18.78
CA PHE A 40 19.91 -0.58 19.13
C PHE A 40 19.80 -2.09 19.46
N THR A 41 19.60 -2.89 18.41
CA THR A 41 19.43 -4.35 18.50
C THR A 41 20.71 -5.12 18.86
N GLY A 42 20.56 -6.32 19.43
CA GLY A 42 21.63 -7.32 19.61
C GLY A 42 22.16 -7.45 21.04
N LYS A 43 23.20 -8.29 21.22
CA LYS A 43 23.85 -8.51 22.53
C LYS A 43 24.65 -7.30 23.02
N THR A 44 25.00 -6.36 22.15
CA THR A 44 25.80 -5.17 22.47
C THR A 44 25.19 -3.88 21.90
N PRO A 45 24.03 -3.40 22.40
CA PRO A 45 23.39 -2.15 21.93
C PRO A 45 24.34 -0.94 21.94
N MET A 46 25.23 -0.90 22.94
CA MET A 46 26.29 0.10 23.10
C MET A 46 27.21 0.21 21.88
N ASN A 47 27.48 -0.90 21.17
CA ASN A 47 28.34 -0.90 19.99
C ASN A 47 27.62 -0.28 18.78
N SER A 48 26.32 -0.51 18.64
CA SER A 48 25.49 0.09 17.59
C SER A 48 25.40 1.61 17.78
N ALA A 49 25.10 2.07 18.99
CA ALA A 49 25.10 3.48 19.36
C ALA A 49 26.51 4.13 19.25
N SER A 50 27.56 3.38 19.60
CA SER A 50 28.96 3.79 19.40
C SER A 50 29.30 3.96 17.92
N ALA A 51 28.83 3.08 17.03
CA ALA A 51 29.08 3.16 15.60
C ALA A 51 28.47 4.40 14.95
N CYS A 52 27.30 4.87 15.42
CA CYS A 52 26.71 6.13 14.97
C CYS A 52 27.67 7.33 15.14
N LEU A 53 28.38 7.40 16.27
CA LEU A 53 29.35 8.48 16.55
C LEU A 53 30.71 8.28 15.87
N THR A 54 31.04 7.07 15.44
CA THR A 54 32.24 6.80 14.62
C THR A 54 31.99 7.14 13.15
N ASN A 55 30.86 6.70 12.62
CA ASN A 55 30.53 6.85 11.21
C ASN A 55 30.08 8.27 10.88
N ASN A 56 29.23 8.88 11.73
CA ASN A 56 28.75 10.26 11.64
C ASN A 56 28.34 10.69 10.21
N GLY A 57 27.74 9.79 9.42
CA GLY A 57 27.52 9.99 7.98
C GLY A 57 26.60 11.17 7.67
N ASP A 58 25.58 11.38 8.52
CA ASP A 58 24.67 12.53 8.46
C ASP A 58 25.28 13.84 9.01
N LYS A 59 26.54 13.81 9.47
CA LYS A 59 27.33 14.95 10.00
C LYS A 59 26.74 15.68 11.20
N TYR A 60 25.67 15.18 11.83
CA TYR A 60 24.97 15.86 12.94
C TYR A 60 25.81 16.12 14.20
N PHE A 61 26.96 15.45 14.37
CA PHE A 61 27.81 15.60 15.56
C PHE A 61 29.18 16.19 15.21
N ILE A 62 29.60 17.24 15.90
CA ILE A 62 30.98 17.73 15.87
C ILE A 62 31.75 17.07 17.03
N PRO A 63 32.75 16.21 16.74
CA PRO A 63 33.68 15.72 17.75
C PRO A 63 34.65 16.83 18.16
N PHE A 64 34.82 17.03 19.46
CA PHE A 64 35.82 17.93 20.01
C PHE A 64 36.43 17.35 21.29
N LYS A 65 37.42 18.02 21.85
CA LYS A 65 38.10 17.57 23.08
C LYS A 65 38.27 18.77 24.01
N PRO A 66 37.49 18.87 25.11
CA PRO A 66 37.66 19.92 26.11
C PRO A 66 39.08 19.90 26.68
N GLU A 67 39.56 21.07 27.09
CA GLU A 67 40.89 21.20 27.70
C GLU A 67 40.99 20.34 28.98
N GLY A 68 42.11 19.64 29.16
CA GLY A 68 42.30 18.65 30.23
C GLY A 68 41.53 17.32 30.07
N SER A 69 40.52 17.22 29.19
CA SER A 69 39.73 15.99 29.03
C SER A 69 40.53 14.86 28.39
N LYS A 70 40.32 13.62 28.88
CA LYS A 70 40.81 12.40 28.23
C LYS A 70 39.85 11.84 27.17
N SER A 71 38.57 12.22 27.20
CA SER A 71 37.52 11.70 26.30
C SER A 71 37.11 12.72 25.24
N THR A 72 36.87 12.24 24.01
CA THR A 72 36.17 13.01 22.97
C THR A 72 34.76 13.33 23.46
N HIS A 73 34.39 14.60 23.34
CA HIS A 73 33.03 15.08 23.55
C HIS A 73 32.39 15.34 22.19
N PHE A 74 31.06 15.33 22.16
CA PHE A 74 30.28 15.60 20.97
C PHE A 74 29.30 16.72 21.29
N ARG A 75 29.19 17.67 20.36
CA ARG A 75 28.16 18.72 20.32
C ARG A 75 27.41 18.63 19.00
N LEU A 76 26.19 19.16 18.93
CA LEU A 76 25.48 19.21 17.66
C LEU A 76 26.22 20.10 16.65
N ALA A 77 26.13 19.74 15.37
CA ALA A 77 26.76 20.46 14.27
C ALA A 77 26.01 21.74 13.84
N TYR A 78 24.79 21.91 14.32
CA TYR A 78 23.94 23.09 14.16
C TYR A 78 23.03 23.22 15.39
N GLN A 79 22.37 24.37 15.56
CA GLN A 79 21.37 24.56 16.60
C GLN A 79 19.94 24.48 16.00
N PRO A 80 19.20 23.37 16.20
CA PRO A 80 17.76 23.34 15.94
C PRO A 80 17.06 24.51 16.64
N GLY A 81 16.28 25.27 15.87
CA GLY A 81 15.52 26.46 16.28
C GLY A 81 16.20 27.82 16.07
N ASP A 82 17.43 27.88 15.55
CA ASP A 82 18.21 29.13 15.49
C ASP A 82 18.27 29.76 14.09
N PHE A 83 17.37 30.70 13.83
CA PHE A 83 17.33 31.49 12.58
C PHE A 83 18.48 32.49 12.47
N ASP A 84 18.86 33.13 13.58
CA ASP A 84 19.92 34.14 13.62
C ASP A 84 21.30 33.57 13.26
N THR A 85 21.59 32.33 13.66
CA THR A 85 22.82 31.62 13.24
C THR A 85 22.71 31.15 11.80
N ALA A 86 21.52 30.73 11.36
CA ALA A 86 21.28 30.29 9.99
C ALA A 86 21.52 31.42 8.96
N VAL A 87 21.01 32.63 9.23
CA VAL A 87 21.25 33.82 8.40
C VAL A 87 22.74 34.19 8.29
N LYS A 88 23.51 34.08 9.38
CA LYS A 88 24.96 34.41 9.37
C LYS A 88 25.77 33.47 8.47
N GLU A 89 25.44 32.18 8.48
CA GLU A 89 26.06 31.20 7.59
C GLU A 89 25.66 31.46 6.14
N TYR A 90 24.37 31.69 5.85
CA TYR A 90 23.92 32.07 4.50
C TYR A 90 24.66 33.31 3.98
N ASP A 91 24.84 34.34 4.80
CA ASP A 91 25.55 35.56 4.44
C ASP A 91 27.01 35.31 4.07
N HIS A 92 27.71 34.45 4.84
CA HIS A 92 29.08 34.05 4.54
C HIS A 92 29.18 33.26 3.22
N TRP A 93 28.23 32.37 2.95
CA TRP A 93 28.19 31.60 1.71
C TRP A 93 27.79 32.44 0.49
N MET A 94 26.89 33.42 0.63
CA MET A 94 26.57 34.39 -0.43
C MET A 94 27.75 35.33 -0.71
N GLU A 95 28.50 35.75 0.31
CA GLU A 95 29.76 36.49 0.12
C GLU A 95 30.75 35.68 -0.72
N LYS A 96 30.87 34.36 -0.49
CA LYS A 96 31.70 33.49 -1.32
C LYS A 96 31.21 33.41 -2.77
N LEU A 97 29.90 33.27 -3.01
CA LEU A 97 29.38 33.26 -4.39
C LEU A 97 29.77 34.53 -5.14
N VAL A 98 29.41 35.69 -4.60
CA VAL A 98 29.65 37.00 -5.23
C VAL A 98 31.14 37.25 -5.47
N LYS A 99 32.03 36.85 -4.55
CA LYS A 99 33.47 37.17 -4.62
C LYS A 99 34.34 36.10 -5.31
N HIS A 100 33.81 34.91 -5.57
CA HIS A 100 34.61 33.79 -6.11
C HIS A 100 33.85 32.99 -7.16
N ASP A 101 32.73 32.35 -6.80
CA ASP A 101 32.12 31.35 -7.68
C ASP A 101 31.35 31.98 -8.85
N TRP A 102 30.67 33.12 -8.64
CA TRP A 102 29.98 33.87 -9.70
C TRP A 102 30.94 34.56 -10.68
N PRO A 103 32.04 35.21 -10.25
CA PRO A 103 33.10 35.63 -11.17
C PRO A 103 33.54 34.55 -12.16
N LEU A 104 33.65 33.28 -11.73
CA LEU A 104 34.03 32.15 -12.59
C LEU A 104 32.89 31.68 -13.52
N CYS A 105 31.61 31.93 -13.17
CA CYS A 105 30.46 31.55 -13.99
C CYS A 105 30.07 32.63 -15.01
N PHE A 106 30.07 33.90 -14.59
CA PHE A 106 29.58 35.05 -15.38
C PHE A 106 30.69 35.91 -15.99
N GLY A 107 31.93 35.79 -15.51
CA GLY A 107 33.05 36.60 -16.00
C GLY A 107 33.50 36.16 -17.38
N THR A 108 33.73 37.11 -18.28
CA THR A 108 34.21 36.85 -19.64
C THR A 108 35.74 36.96 -19.70
N PRO A 109 36.47 36.04 -20.34
CA PRO A 109 37.93 36.15 -20.46
C PRO A 109 38.36 37.45 -21.16
N LYS A 110 39.35 38.14 -20.60
CA LYS A 110 39.96 39.32 -21.24
C LYS A 110 40.75 38.90 -22.49
N ASP A 111 40.95 39.82 -23.43
CA ASP A 111 41.80 39.59 -24.60
C ASP A 111 43.20 39.12 -24.18
N GLY A 112 43.57 37.90 -24.59
CA GLY A 112 44.84 37.26 -24.24
C GLY A 112 44.85 36.43 -22.95
N ALA A 113 43.73 36.30 -22.24
CA ALA A 113 43.60 35.39 -21.10
C ALA A 113 43.79 33.92 -21.51
N VAL A 114 44.46 33.13 -20.66
CA VAL A 114 44.80 31.72 -20.92
C VAL A 114 44.19 30.83 -19.83
N PRO A 115 43.45 29.76 -20.18
CA PRO A 115 42.88 28.83 -19.19
C PRO A 115 43.93 28.25 -18.24
N ILE A 116 43.55 28.10 -16.97
CA ILE A 116 44.36 27.52 -15.89
C ILE A 116 44.91 26.16 -16.30
N HIS A 117 44.12 25.30 -16.94
CA HIS A 117 44.59 23.98 -17.36
C HIS A 117 45.71 24.05 -18.43
N ILE A 118 45.72 25.09 -19.28
CA ILE A 118 46.80 25.35 -20.25
C ILE A 118 48.02 25.92 -19.51
N LEU A 119 47.83 26.83 -18.55
CA LEU A 119 48.92 27.35 -17.72
C LEU A 119 49.56 26.24 -16.87
N GLU A 120 48.79 25.31 -16.30
CA GLU A 120 49.29 24.13 -15.60
C GLU A 120 50.01 23.14 -16.53
N LYS A 121 49.53 22.98 -17.76
CA LYS A 121 50.17 22.14 -18.78
C LYS A 121 51.51 22.75 -19.20
N GLN A 122 51.54 24.05 -19.48
CA GLN A 122 52.78 24.79 -19.75
C GLN A 122 53.74 24.79 -18.54
N ALA A 123 53.22 24.88 -17.32
CA ALA A 123 54.03 24.76 -16.10
C ALA A 123 54.61 23.34 -15.91
N ARG A 124 53.84 22.29 -16.21
CA ARG A 124 54.33 20.90 -16.24
C ARG A 124 55.34 20.66 -17.34
N GLU A 125 55.03 21.01 -18.58
CA GLU A 125 55.96 20.92 -19.72
C GLU A 125 57.24 21.75 -19.47
N LYS A 126 57.14 22.86 -18.74
CA LYS A 126 58.31 23.64 -18.30
C LYS A 126 59.09 22.91 -17.20
N GLN A 127 58.44 22.40 -16.15
CA GLN A 127 59.10 21.60 -15.11
C GLN A 127 59.75 20.33 -15.69
N GLU A 128 59.13 19.69 -16.68
CA GLU A 128 59.68 18.53 -17.38
C GLU A 128 60.89 18.92 -18.24
N ARG A 129 60.86 20.07 -18.93
CA ARG A 129 62.03 20.62 -19.64
C ARG A 129 63.16 21.00 -18.69
N GLU A 130 62.86 21.68 -17.60
CA GLU A 130 63.83 22.06 -16.56
C GLU A 130 64.40 20.80 -15.88
N GLN A 131 63.59 19.78 -15.61
CA GLN A 131 64.05 18.48 -15.11
C GLN A 131 64.93 17.74 -16.13
N VAL A 132 64.58 17.75 -17.42
CA VAL A 132 65.41 17.17 -18.49
C VAL A 132 66.72 17.93 -18.68
N GLU A 133 66.76 19.25 -18.52
CA GLU A 133 68.02 20.01 -18.50
C GLU A 133 68.86 19.72 -17.23
N VAL A 134 68.23 19.60 -16.06
CA VAL A 134 68.89 19.19 -14.81
C VAL A 134 69.44 17.77 -14.91
N ASP A 135 68.70 16.83 -15.49
CA ASP A 135 69.12 15.44 -15.70
C ASP A 135 70.23 15.36 -16.76
N ALA A 136 70.19 16.19 -17.80
CA ALA A 136 71.26 16.30 -18.79
C ALA A 136 72.54 16.94 -18.21
N ALA A 137 72.43 17.96 -17.36
CA ALA A 137 73.55 18.56 -16.64
C ALA A 137 74.16 17.57 -15.60
N THR A 138 73.30 16.83 -14.91
CA THR A 138 73.69 15.74 -14.00
C THR A 138 74.34 14.59 -14.78
N SER A 139 73.88 14.29 -15.99
CA SER A 139 74.53 13.30 -16.88
C SER A 139 75.93 13.77 -17.31
N ARG A 140 76.11 15.04 -17.69
CA ARG A 140 77.43 15.58 -18.10
C ARG A 140 78.46 15.55 -16.98
N THR A 141 78.07 15.97 -15.77
CA THR A 141 78.93 15.88 -14.57
C THR A 141 79.20 14.43 -14.15
N ARG A 142 78.30 13.49 -14.45
CA ARG A 142 78.50 12.05 -14.24
C ARG A 142 79.45 11.41 -15.24
N THR A 143 79.54 11.89 -16.49
CA THR A 143 80.58 11.45 -17.43
C THR A 143 81.98 11.84 -16.95
N GLU A 144 82.19 13.08 -16.52
CA GLU A 144 83.51 13.56 -16.02
C GLU A 144 83.97 12.87 -14.73
N THR A 145 83.05 12.29 -13.95
CA THR A 145 83.38 11.54 -12.72
C THR A 145 83.48 10.02 -12.91
N THR A 146 83.26 9.49 -14.13
CA THR A 146 83.28 8.04 -14.40
C THR A 146 84.53 7.58 -15.19
N GLU A 147 85.36 8.48 -15.71
CA GLU A 147 86.69 8.11 -16.27
C GLU A 147 87.76 7.80 -15.20
N LEU A 148 87.47 7.99 -13.91
CA LEU A 148 88.42 7.79 -12.80
C LEU A 148 88.05 6.64 -11.85
N ARG A 149 87.49 5.52 -12.37
CA ARG A 149 87.37 4.24 -11.64
C ARG A 149 87.07 3.01 -12.52
N SER A 150 88.00 2.63 -13.38
CA SER A 150 87.88 1.41 -14.22
C SER A 150 89.18 0.59 -14.38
N GLU A 151 90.14 0.70 -13.45
CA GLU A 151 91.27 -0.25 -13.34
C GLU A 151 90.94 -1.43 -12.40
N SER A 152 90.18 -2.40 -12.90
CA SER A 152 90.09 -3.82 -12.44
C SER A 152 89.07 -4.55 -13.34
N VAL A 153 89.41 -4.82 -14.61
CA VAL A 153 90.19 -5.98 -15.09
C VAL A 153 89.44 -7.32 -14.96
N LEU A 154 88.81 -7.71 -16.09
CA LEU A 154 88.59 -9.09 -16.57
C LEU A 154 87.64 -10.00 -15.75
N GLU A 155 87.03 -11.08 -16.27
CA GLU A 155 87.22 -11.74 -17.57
C GLU A 155 85.95 -12.42 -18.15
N VAL A 156 85.97 -12.66 -19.47
CA VAL A 156 85.34 -13.71 -20.32
C VAL A 156 84.19 -14.57 -19.72
N VAL A 157 82.97 -14.69 -20.29
CA VAL A 157 82.48 -14.95 -21.69
C VAL A 157 82.27 -16.45 -22.04
N THR A 158 80.99 -16.85 -22.06
CA THR A 158 80.33 -17.96 -22.83
C THR A 158 80.73 -19.43 -22.65
N SER A 159 79.72 -20.34 -22.63
CA SER A 159 79.40 -21.20 -23.80
C SER A 159 78.16 -22.12 -23.66
N VAL A 160 77.23 -21.99 -24.63
CA VAL A 160 76.61 -23.08 -25.43
C VAL A 160 75.47 -23.97 -24.86
N GLU A 161 74.59 -24.38 -25.79
CA GLU A 161 73.59 -25.47 -25.82
C GLU A 161 72.30 -25.47 -24.96
N ILE A 162 71.16 -25.55 -25.67
CA ILE A 162 69.90 -26.19 -25.25
C ILE A 162 69.29 -26.90 -26.48
N GLU A 163 69.08 -28.23 -26.39
CA GLU A 163 68.23 -28.97 -27.34
C GLU A 163 66.74 -28.83 -27.00
N ALA A 164 65.85 -28.96 -28.00
CA ALA A 164 64.41 -29.03 -27.78
C ALA A 164 63.72 -30.13 -28.61
N LYS A 165 63.21 -31.15 -27.92
CA LYS A 165 62.21 -32.12 -28.42
C LYS A 165 61.24 -32.45 -27.30
N VAL A 166 59.94 -32.48 -27.61
CA VAL A 166 58.90 -33.00 -26.72
C VAL A 166 58.05 -33.99 -27.52
N THR A 167 57.77 -35.14 -26.92
CA THR A 167 57.06 -36.28 -27.54
C THR A 167 55.68 -36.45 -26.92
N VAL A 168 54.72 -37.00 -27.66
CA VAL A 168 53.33 -37.22 -27.21
C VAL A 168 53.06 -38.71 -27.03
N GLN A 169 52.81 -39.16 -25.79
CA GLN A 169 51.89 -40.26 -25.40
C GLN A 169 51.89 -40.52 -23.86
N SER A 170 50.78 -41.07 -23.35
CA SER A 170 50.52 -41.93 -22.14
C SER A 170 51.55 -42.03 -20.97
N SER A 171 51.22 -42.27 -19.68
CA SER A 171 50.03 -42.92 -19.06
C SER A 171 50.05 -42.83 -17.50
N VAL A 172 48.88 -43.04 -16.85
CA VAL A 172 48.53 -43.95 -15.69
C VAL A 172 49.66 -44.23 -14.65
N ALA A 173 49.48 -44.14 -13.30
CA ALA A 173 48.47 -44.83 -12.47
C ALA A 173 48.40 -44.43 -10.97
N THR A 174 47.20 -44.54 -10.34
CA THR A 174 46.90 -45.03 -8.95
C THR A 174 47.55 -44.38 -7.70
N PHE A 175 47.06 -44.48 -6.45
CA PHE A 175 45.96 -45.21 -5.75
C PHE A 175 45.57 -44.35 -4.48
N ALA A 176 44.65 -44.63 -3.55
CA ALA A 176 43.63 -45.64 -3.21
C ALA A 176 42.67 -45.01 -2.15
N GLY A 177 41.50 -45.56 -1.78
CA GLY A 177 40.79 -46.74 -2.29
C GLY A 177 39.59 -47.17 -1.41
N TYR A 178 38.80 -48.14 -1.91
CA TYR A 178 37.67 -48.86 -1.27
C TYR A 178 36.41 -48.01 -0.96
N ASN A 179 35.19 -48.54 -0.79
CA ASN A 179 34.44 -49.65 -1.46
C ASN A 179 32.95 -49.56 -1.00
N GLY A 180 31.95 -50.18 -1.64
CA GLY A 180 31.92 -50.96 -2.90
C GLY A 180 30.50 -51.43 -3.27
N SER A 181 30.43 -52.19 -4.38
CA SER A 181 29.48 -53.29 -4.75
C SER A 181 27.97 -53.03 -4.86
N GLU A 182 27.22 -53.53 -5.87
CA GLU A 182 27.43 -54.38 -7.08
C GLU A 182 26.23 -54.12 -8.05
N ALA A 183 26.36 -54.06 -9.38
CA ALA A 183 26.37 -55.15 -10.40
C ALA A 183 25.03 -55.97 -10.51
N GLU A 184 24.49 -56.38 -11.67
CA GLU A 184 24.92 -56.30 -13.09
C GLU A 184 23.77 -56.62 -14.10
N ASN A 185 23.91 -56.25 -15.39
CA ASN A 185 23.51 -56.92 -16.67
C ASN A 185 22.09 -57.54 -16.94
N GLU A 186 21.63 -57.82 -18.19
CA GLU A 186 21.73 -57.12 -19.52
C GLU A 186 20.71 -57.73 -20.55
N THR A 187 20.53 -57.09 -21.72
CA THR A 187 20.08 -57.60 -23.06
C THR A 187 18.65 -58.10 -23.41
N LEU A 188 18.16 -57.54 -24.54
CA LEU A 188 17.45 -58.14 -25.71
C LEU A 188 16.14 -58.97 -25.57
N THR A 189 15.07 -58.53 -26.28
CA THR A 189 14.56 -59.17 -27.55
C THR A 189 13.38 -58.40 -28.20
N ARG A 190 12.90 -58.84 -29.38
CA ARG A 190 11.81 -58.26 -30.19
C ARG A 190 10.51 -59.10 -30.14
N SER A 191 9.35 -58.46 -30.05
CA SER A 191 8.12 -58.75 -30.84
C SER A 191 7.05 -57.69 -30.47
N ALA A 192 6.17 -57.17 -31.33
CA ALA A 192 5.68 -57.53 -32.67
C ALA A 192 4.66 -58.68 -32.73
N THR A 193 3.41 -58.36 -32.36
CA THR A 193 2.20 -59.05 -32.85
C THR A 193 1.06 -58.05 -33.00
N GLU A 194 0.47 -57.99 -34.19
CA GLU A 194 -0.89 -57.50 -34.42
C GLU A 194 -1.89 -58.58 -33.96
N VAL A 195 -3.18 -58.25 -33.87
CA VAL A 195 -4.26 -59.01 -34.55
C VAL A 195 -5.61 -58.31 -34.37
N THR A 196 -6.29 -58.24 -35.52
CA THR A 196 -7.59 -57.69 -35.92
C THR A 196 -8.79 -57.67 -34.97
N GLU A 197 -9.72 -56.79 -35.35
CA GLU A 197 -11.18 -56.82 -35.21
C GLU A 197 -11.86 -58.19 -34.99
N ALA A 198 -13.00 -58.15 -34.30
CA ALA A 198 -14.11 -59.08 -34.49
C ALA A 198 -15.44 -58.30 -34.50
N THR A 199 -16.38 -58.70 -35.37
CA THR A 199 -17.54 -57.89 -35.78
C THR A 199 -18.88 -58.55 -35.40
N LEU A 200 -19.98 -57.79 -35.54
CA LEU A 200 -21.39 -58.20 -35.51
C LEU A 200 -21.98 -58.49 -34.11
N GLY A 201 -23.23 -58.08 -33.82
CA GLY A 201 -24.11 -57.28 -34.68
C GLY A 201 -25.39 -56.76 -34.03
N SER A 202 -25.89 -55.67 -34.61
CA SER A 202 -27.29 -55.33 -34.88
C SER A 202 -28.42 -56.02 -34.09
N LEU A 203 -29.30 -55.19 -33.51
CA LEU A 203 -30.75 -55.32 -33.75
C LEU A 203 -31.39 -53.92 -33.80
N SER A 204 -32.52 -53.81 -34.49
CA SER A 204 -33.10 -52.54 -34.95
C SER A 204 -34.34 -52.09 -34.17
N ASN A 205 -34.65 -50.78 -34.27
CA ASN A 205 -35.98 -50.14 -34.50
C ASN A 205 -35.94 -48.70 -33.92
N GLN A 206 -36.36 -47.65 -34.64
CA GLN A 206 -37.75 -47.23 -34.93
C GLN A 206 -38.60 -47.00 -33.66
N ASP A 207 -39.35 -45.90 -33.49
CA ASP A 207 -39.39 -44.59 -34.19
C ASP A 207 -40.21 -43.59 -33.30
N ASP A 208 -40.68 -42.47 -33.86
CA ASP A 208 -41.89 -41.73 -33.50
C ASP A 208 -41.98 -40.87 -32.20
N SER A 209 -41.40 -39.68 -32.29
CA SER A 209 -42.11 -38.40 -32.46
C SER A 209 -43.29 -37.91 -31.55
N LYS A 210 -43.10 -36.66 -31.03
CA LYS A 210 -44.02 -35.48 -31.05
C LYS A 210 -45.17 -35.26 -30.01
N LYS A 211 -45.21 -33.96 -29.58
CA LYS A 211 -46.35 -33.13 -29.06
C LYS A 211 -46.84 -33.44 -27.64
N ARG A 212 -46.91 -32.48 -26.68
CA ARG A 212 -47.54 -31.12 -26.54
C ARG A 212 -49.00 -31.17 -26.02
N SER A 213 -49.16 -30.75 -24.74
CA SER A 213 -50.05 -29.73 -24.11
C SER A 213 -51.45 -29.39 -24.70
N PRO A 214 -52.36 -28.65 -24.00
CA PRO A 214 -52.30 -28.04 -22.64
C PRO A 214 -53.58 -28.18 -21.74
N GLU A 215 -53.51 -27.71 -20.47
CA GLU A 215 -54.44 -26.88 -19.61
C GLU A 215 -56.01 -26.93 -19.76
N PRO A 216 -56.89 -26.18 -19.02
CA PRO A 216 -56.72 -25.15 -17.95
C PRO A 216 -57.73 -25.22 -16.73
N MET A 217 -57.76 -24.15 -15.90
CA MET A 217 -58.82 -23.67 -14.95
C MET A 217 -59.05 -24.40 -13.59
N ASP A 218 -59.62 -23.79 -12.52
CA ASP A 218 -59.59 -22.40 -11.96
C ASP A 218 -60.32 -22.34 -10.57
N THR A 219 -60.25 -21.19 -9.87
CA THR A 219 -61.17 -20.61 -8.86
C THR A 219 -61.27 -21.10 -7.38
N LEU A 220 -61.21 -20.07 -6.50
CA LEU A 220 -62.06 -19.74 -5.32
C LEU A 220 -61.90 -20.40 -3.93
N SER A 221 -62.24 -19.57 -2.92
CA SER A 221 -62.34 -19.79 -1.46
C SER A 221 -63.63 -19.08 -0.97
N PRO A 222 -64.28 -19.45 0.18
CA PRO A 222 -64.08 -18.64 1.41
C PRO A 222 -64.31 -19.33 2.79
N ASP A 223 -63.92 -18.57 3.83
CA ASP A 223 -64.14 -18.58 5.30
C ASP A 223 -65.32 -19.33 5.98
N LEU A 224 -65.13 -19.78 7.25
CA LEU A 224 -65.62 -19.09 8.48
C LEU A 224 -65.16 -19.76 9.83
N GLU A 225 -65.22 -19.02 10.96
CA GLU A 225 -64.92 -19.47 12.33
C GLU A 225 -66.07 -20.26 13.04
N LEU A 226 -65.78 -20.98 14.15
CA LEU A 226 -66.31 -20.61 15.49
C LEU A 226 -65.72 -21.38 16.72
N ARG A 227 -65.82 -20.70 17.87
CA ARG A 227 -65.18 -20.92 19.21
C ARG A 227 -65.88 -21.98 20.09
N ILE A 228 -65.28 -22.36 21.25
CA ILE A 228 -66.02 -22.41 22.54
C ILE A 228 -65.20 -22.38 23.87
N ILE A 229 -65.66 -21.49 24.77
CA ILE A 229 -65.70 -21.35 26.27
C ILE A 229 -64.78 -22.18 27.22
N LYS A 230 -64.39 -21.79 28.48
CA LYS A 230 -63.91 -20.55 29.20
C LYS A 230 -63.97 -20.75 30.77
N LYS A 231 -62.88 -20.56 31.55
CA LYS A 231 -62.86 -20.24 33.01
C LYS A 231 -61.45 -19.70 33.43
N VAL A 232 -61.18 -18.61 34.18
CA VAL A 232 -61.80 -17.85 35.33
C VAL A 232 -61.35 -18.42 36.69
N LYS A 233 -60.82 -17.66 37.69
CA LYS A 233 -60.67 -16.18 37.87
C LYS A 233 -59.46 -15.79 38.78
N ALA A 234 -59.20 -14.48 38.84
CA ALA A 234 -58.26 -13.69 39.66
C ALA A 234 -58.39 -13.77 41.20
N ASP A 235 -57.41 -13.18 41.90
CA ASP A 235 -57.65 -12.00 42.79
C ASP A 235 -56.33 -11.19 43.00
N SER A 236 -56.38 -10.07 43.72
CA SER A 236 -55.35 -9.01 43.74
C SER A 236 -54.79 -8.64 45.13
N ASP A 237 -53.81 -7.73 45.12
CA ASP A 237 -53.38 -6.81 46.19
C ASP A 237 -52.86 -7.36 47.53
N ARG A 238 -51.55 -7.12 47.77
CA ARG A 238 -51.11 -6.50 49.04
C ARG A 238 -49.85 -5.67 48.86
N SER A 239 -49.73 -4.62 49.66
CA SER A 239 -48.79 -3.51 49.45
C SER A 239 -47.82 -3.29 50.62
N THR A 240 -46.78 -2.49 50.35
CA THR A 240 -46.11 -1.55 51.28
C THR A 240 -45.57 -2.06 52.63
N PHE A 241 -44.25 -1.94 52.79
CA PHE A 241 -43.66 -1.43 54.03
C PHE A 241 -42.57 -0.40 53.70
N ILE A 242 -42.80 0.85 54.14
CA ILE A 242 -41.89 1.83 54.78
C ILE A 242 -40.40 1.78 54.35
N GLU A 243 -39.78 2.78 53.69
CA GLU A 243 -39.76 4.26 53.82
C GLU A 243 -38.76 4.78 54.90
N GLU A 244 -38.37 6.07 54.80
CA GLU A 244 -37.27 6.78 55.51
C GLU A 244 -35.82 6.39 55.11
N SER A 245 -34.86 7.33 54.97
CA SER A 245 -34.94 8.80 54.92
C SER A 245 -33.77 9.41 54.13
N SER A 246 -33.86 10.71 53.81
CA SER A 246 -32.80 11.51 53.19
C SER A 246 -32.32 12.61 54.13
N HIS A 247 -31.01 12.82 54.30
CA HIS A 247 -30.34 14.14 54.46
C HIS A 247 -28.83 14.03 54.80
N VAL A 248 -28.18 15.21 54.92
CA VAL A 248 -26.85 15.49 55.48
C VAL A 248 -25.65 15.24 54.56
N THR A 249 -25.44 16.27 53.73
CA THR A 249 -24.19 16.83 53.22
C THR A 249 -23.06 16.95 54.25
N GLU A 250 -21.81 17.06 53.76
CA GLU A 250 -20.61 17.61 54.44
C GLU A 250 -19.98 16.80 55.60
N THR A 251 -18.69 16.93 55.97
CA THR A 251 -17.43 17.33 55.29
C THR A 251 -16.26 17.01 56.22
N LEU A 252 -15.09 16.63 55.69
CA LEU A 252 -13.73 16.95 56.18
C LEU A 252 -12.72 16.49 55.08
N GLN A 253 -11.95 17.30 54.33
CA GLN A 253 -11.00 18.39 54.63
C GLN A 253 -9.79 17.97 55.49
N HIS A 254 -8.55 18.41 55.27
CA HIS A 254 -7.89 19.33 54.30
C HIS A 254 -6.56 18.66 53.81
N LEU A 255 -5.68 19.16 52.92
CA LEU A 255 -5.35 20.49 52.33
C LEU A 255 -5.11 20.29 50.79
N GLU A 256 -5.44 21.14 49.80
CA GLU A 256 -5.51 22.61 49.64
C GLU A 256 -4.10 23.27 49.55
N ILE A 257 -3.73 24.23 48.66
CA ILE A 257 -4.31 25.45 48.02
C ILE A 257 -3.52 25.72 46.68
N LYS A 258 -3.90 26.44 45.59
CA LYS A 258 -5.11 26.90 44.81
C LYS A 258 -4.58 27.38 43.41
N ALA A 259 -5.32 27.33 42.29
CA ALA A 259 -6.18 28.35 41.64
C ALA A 259 -5.49 29.71 41.26
N SER A 260 -5.84 30.49 40.22
CA SER A 260 -6.99 30.51 39.27
C SER A 260 -6.76 31.43 38.04
N GLU A 261 -7.54 31.30 36.96
CA GLU A 261 -7.74 32.33 35.91
C GLU A 261 -9.12 33.03 36.04
N SER A 262 -9.25 34.31 35.64
CA SER A 262 -10.49 34.86 34.99
C SER A 262 -10.43 36.36 34.56
N ALA A 263 -10.58 36.59 33.25
CA ALA A 263 -11.26 37.69 32.51
C ALA A 263 -11.55 39.12 33.07
N THR A 264 -11.27 40.12 32.20
CA THR A 264 -11.97 41.45 32.00
C THR A 264 -11.98 42.50 33.15
N SER A 265 -11.79 43.82 32.95
CA SER A 265 -12.16 44.71 31.82
C SER A 265 -11.41 46.07 31.77
N SER A 266 -11.51 46.76 30.61
CA SER A 266 -11.44 48.22 30.32
C SER A 266 -10.55 49.26 31.09
N ARG A 267 -9.91 50.12 30.27
CA ARG A 267 -9.55 51.56 30.49
C ARG A 267 -8.36 51.97 31.38
N SER A 268 -7.22 52.21 30.70
CA SER A 268 -6.43 53.46 30.68
C SER A 268 -6.05 54.22 31.99
N SER A 269 -4.76 54.19 32.35
CA SER A 269 -3.99 55.39 32.73
C SER A 269 -2.47 55.15 32.83
N THR A 270 -1.67 55.87 32.04
CA THR A 270 -0.26 56.24 32.31
C THR A 270 -0.18 57.20 33.52
N PRO A 271 0.94 57.32 34.28
CA PRO A 271 2.32 57.49 33.77
C PRO A 271 3.47 56.80 34.56
N ALA A 272 4.72 57.11 34.17
CA ALA A 272 6.00 56.72 34.81
C ALA A 272 6.61 57.94 35.58
N PRO A 273 7.94 58.11 35.77
CA PRO A 273 9.08 57.21 36.06
C PRO A 273 9.94 57.69 37.28
N THR A 274 11.04 56.98 37.65
CA THR A 274 12.36 57.47 38.20
C THR A 274 13.20 56.26 38.67
N SER A 275 14.41 55.97 38.13
CA SER A 275 15.76 56.54 38.35
C SER A 275 16.28 56.38 39.79
N THR A 276 17.43 55.76 40.11
CA THR A 276 18.85 55.91 39.64
C THR A 276 19.65 54.61 39.98
N SER A 277 20.96 54.37 39.74
CA SER A 277 22.16 55.21 39.44
C SER A 277 23.26 54.45 38.62
N ARG A 278 24.46 55.04 38.45
CA ARG A 278 25.67 54.62 37.66
C ARG A 278 26.91 54.53 38.62
N PRO A 279 28.19 54.21 38.24
CA PRO A 279 28.84 54.11 36.91
C PRO A 279 29.84 52.91 36.67
N SER A 280 30.55 52.95 35.52
CA SER A 280 31.62 52.05 34.99
C SER A 280 33.03 52.25 35.65
N PRO A 281 34.21 51.65 35.24
CA PRO A 281 34.71 51.43 33.85
C PRO A 281 35.70 50.24 33.51
N LEU A 282 36.00 50.09 32.19
CA LEU A 282 37.26 49.79 31.41
C LEU A 282 38.61 49.41 32.10
N PRO A 283 39.69 48.92 31.40
CA PRO A 283 39.83 48.18 30.09
C PRO A 283 41.00 47.12 29.95
N GLN A 284 41.14 46.53 28.74
CA GLN A 284 42.39 46.20 27.99
C GLN A 284 43.47 45.14 28.41
N SER A 285 43.50 44.04 27.61
CA SER A 285 44.63 43.62 26.71
C SER A 285 45.85 42.78 27.18
N LYS A 286 46.44 42.05 26.20
CA LYS A 286 47.81 41.46 26.08
C LYS A 286 48.16 40.23 26.96
N SER A 287 49.16 39.38 26.64
CA SER A 287 49.68 38.81 25.36
C SER A 287 50.90 37.89 25.65
N SER A 288 51.04 36.70 25.05
CA SER A 288 52.38 36.08 24.79
C SER A 288 52.37 34.79 23.93
N THR A 289 53.13 34.84 22.84
CA THR A 289 53.81 33.73 22.14
C THR A 289 55.30 33.69 22.61
N PRO A 290 56.27 32.90 22.06
CA PRO A 290 56.23 31.81 21.06
C PRO A 290 57.12 30.56 21.44
N ARG A 291 57.39 29.69 20.45
CA ARG A 291 58.50 28.70 20.30
C ARG A 291 58.30 27.33 20.96
N ASN A 292 58.89 26.21 20.51
CA ASN A 292 59.41 25.67 19.22
C ASN A 292 60.46 24.60 19.59
N ARG A 293 60.27 23.34 19.17
CA ARG A 293 61.26 22.30 18.75
C ARG A 293 60.55 20.92 18.71
N THR A 294 60.47 20.19 17.58
CA THR A 294 61.48 19.28 16.97
C THR A 294 61.91 18.14 17.91
N THR A 295 61.97 16.84 17.53
CA THR A 295 61.93 16.20 16.18
C THR A 295 61.71 14.66 16.26
N SER A 296 61.44 14.02 15.11
CA SER A 296 61.55 12.56 14.78
C SER A 296 60.69 11.56 15.58
N SER A 297 60.23 10.42 15.04
CA SER A 297 60.58 9.68 13.80
C SER A 297 59.30 9.04 13.20
N SER A 298 58.93 9.28 11.93
CA SER A 298 59.35 8.60 10.68
C SER A 298 58.75 7.17 10.52
N SER A 299 57.65 6.97 9.78
CA SER A 299 57.53 6.79 8.30
C SER A 299 57.97 5.39 7.84
N SER A 300 57.10 4.51 7.30
CA SER A 300 56.63 4.43 5.88
C SER A 300 57.76 4.12 4.88
N THR A 301 57.57 3.53 3.69
CA THR A 301 56.37 3.28 2.84
C THR A 301 56.65 2.09 1.91
N THR A 302 55.64 1.47 1.30
CA THR A 302 55.71 1.07 -0.14
C THR A 302 54.31 0.78 -0.69
N GLY A 303 53.84 1.63 -1.59
CA GLY A 303 52.68 1.37 -2.44
C GLY A 303 53.12 1.31 -3.89
N ASN A 304 52.51 0.45 -4.69
CA ASN A 304 52.73 0.42 -6.14
C ASN A 304 51.62 1.25 -6.84
N PRO A 305 51.93 2.00 -7.90
CA PRO A 305 50.98 2.94 -8.49
C PRO A 305 49.86 2.19 -9.22
N LYS A 306 48.62 2.64 -9.05
CA LYS A 306 47.55 2.32 -10.00
C LYS A 306 47.74 3.19 -11.23
N GLN A 307 47.65 2.57 -12.41
CA GLN A 307 47.55 3.30 -13.67
C GLN A 307 46.24 4.09 -13.66
N GLU A 308 46.31 5.40 -13.84
CA GLU A 308 45.14 6.18 -14.22
C GLU A 308 44.78 5.83 -15.67
N VAL A 309 43.51 5.51 -15.91
CA VAL A 309 42.98 5.36 -17.26
C VAL A 309 42.81 6.77 -17.84
N PRO A 310 43.39 7.10 -19.00
CA PRO A 310 43.21 8.42 -19.60
C PRO A 310 41.73 8.70 -19.88
N VAL A 311 41.19 9.75 -19.26
CA VAL A 311 39.92 10.35 -19.67
C VAL A 311 40.15 11.02 -21.03
N PRO A 312 39.24 10.89 -22.02
CA PRO A 312 39.38 11.57 -23.30
C PRO A 312 39.52 13.09 -23.13
N ASP A 313 40.31 13.73 -24.00
CA ASP A 313 40.69 15.16 -23.94
C ASP A 313 39.55 16.10 -24.42
N SER A 314 38.32 15.77 -24.06
CA SER A 314 37.09 16.49 -24.38
C SER A 314 36.24 16.60 -23.12
N GLN A 315 35.81 17.82 -22.76
CA GLN A 315 35.18 18.17 -21.47
C GLN A 315 36.12 18.33 -20.27
N ARG A 316 37.27 18.99 -20.46
CA ARG A 316 37.70 19.97 -19.45
C ARG A 316 37.00 21.30 -19.72
N VAL A 317 36.60 21.99 -18.66
CA VAL A 317 36.08 23.37 -18.76
C VAL A 317 37.28 24.32 -18.81
N ASP A 318 37.16 25.39 -19.60
CA ASP A 318 38.14 26.48 -19.62
C ASP A 318 38.01 27.34 -18.36
N GLU A 319 38.53 26.84 -17.24
CA GLU A 319 38.65 27.61 -16.00
C GLU A 319 39.75 28.69 -16.15
N TYR A 320 39.44 29.92 -15.74
CA TYR A 320 40.38 31.07 -15.74
C TYR A 320 40.59 31.59 -14.32
N ARG A 321 41.64 32.39 -14.09
CA ARG A 321 41.82 33.06 -12.80
C ARG A 321 40.91 34.29 -12.71
N LEU A 322 40.49 34.62 -11.49
CA LEU A 322 39.70 35.82 -11.19
C LEU A 322 40.33 37.13 -11.71
N GLU A 323 41.66 37.20 -11.77
CA GLU A 323 42.44 38.33 -12.29
C GLU A 323 42.38 38.46 -13.83
N ASP A 324 42.13 37.36 -14.55
CA ASP A 324 42.11 37.28 -16.03
C ASP A 324 40.71 37.52 -16.62
N LEU A 325 39.67 37.56 -15.79
CA LEU A 325 38.26 37.74 -16.20
C LEU A 325 37.81 39.20 -16.15
N ASP A 326 37.07 39.66 -17.14
CA ASP A 326 36.25 40.87 -17.03
C ASP A 326 35.01 40.56 -16.18
N LEU A 327 34.83 41.34 -15.11
CA LEU A 327 33.78 41.15 -14.12
C LEU A 327 32.62 42.16 -14.29
N THR A 328 32.65 42.99 -15.34
CA THR A 328 31.68 44.09 -15.55
C THR A 328 30.22 43.62 -15.64
N ASN A 329 29.98 42.37 -16.04
CA ASN A 329 28.66 41.76 -16.15
C ASN A 329 28.33 40.75 -15.02
N VAL A 330 29.19 40.63 -13.99
CA VAL A 330 29.00 39.68 -12.88
C VAL A 330 28.03 40.26 -11.85
N PRO A 331 26.95 39.54 -11.45
CA PRO A 331 26.03 40.01 -10.41
C PRO A 331 26.72 40.24 -9.05
N ASN A 332 26.44 41.36 -8.40
CA ASN A 332 26.97 41.71 -7.08
C ASN A 332 26.08 41.20 -5.93
N GLY A 333 24.92 40.61 -6.25
CA GLY A 333 23.99 40.04 -5.29
C GLY A 333 22.86 39.28 -5.99
N LEU A 334 22.13 38.47 -5.21
CA LEU A 334 21.07 37.61 -5.76
C LEU A 334 19.94 38.42 -6.41
N SER A 335 19.67 39.63 -5.90
CA SER A 335 18.76 40.61 -6.48
C SER A 335 19.18 41.18 -7.83
N GLU A 336 20.42 40.94 -8.29
CA GLU A 336 20.87 41.27 -9.65
C GLU A 336 20.77 40.04 -10.58
N ALA A 337 20.97 38.83 -10.06
CA ALA A 337 20.88 37.58 -10.83
C ALA A 337 19.44 37.10 -11.10
N VAL A 338 18.51 37.30 -10.15
CA VAL A 338 17.11 36.82 -10.24
C VAL A 338 16.08 37.86 -9.78
N ARG A 339 14.81 37.61 -10.11
CA ARG A 339 13.63 38.39 -9.70
C ARG A 339 12.50 37.46 -9.28
N VAL A 340 11.64 37.91 -8.37
CA VAL A 340 10.34 37.28 -8.11
C VAL A 340 9.30 38.00 -8.97
N ASP A 341 8.38 37.25 -9.59
CA ASP A 341 7.26 37.76 -10.40
C ASP A 341 6.10 36.74 -10.34
N ALA A 342 4.95 37.01 -10.95
CA ALA A 342 3.89 36.01 -11.09
C ALA A 342 4.39 34.79 -11.89
N SER A 343 4.12 33.57 -11.43
CA SER A 343 4.55 32.33 -12.10
C SER A 343 3.87 32.16 -13.47
N THR A 344 4.55 31.49 -14.39
CA THR A 344 3.98 31.01 -15.65
C THR A 344 3.11 29.76 -15.46
N ILE A 345 3.19 29.09 -14.31
CA ILE A 345 2.26 28.02 -13.92
C ILE A 345 0.97 28.64 -13.35
N PRO A 346 -0.22 28.35 -13.91
CA PRO A 346 -1.47 28.88 -13.42
C PRO A 346 -1.70 28.59 -11.94
N ASN A 347 -2.12 29.61 -11.18
CA ASN A 347 -2.45 29.56 -9.75
C ASN A 347 -1.29 29.27 -8.77
N SER A 348 -0.07 29.00 -9.22
CA SER A 348 1.11 28.79 -8.35
C SER A 348 1.63 30.06 -7.64
N GLY A 349 0.93 31.19 -7.76
CA GLY A 349 1.33 32.46 -7.15
C GLY A 349 2.57 33.05 -7.84
N ASN A 350 3.67 33.15 -7.10
CA ASN A 350 4.90 33.77 -7.58
C ASN A 350 5.94 32.72 -8.02
N GLY A 351 6.63 33.00 -9.12
CA GLY A 351 7.80 32.26 -9.60
C GLY A 351 9.08 33.09 -9.46
N LEU A 352 10.22 32.42 -9.49
CA LEU A 352 11.54 33.03 -9.57
C LEU A 352 12.02 33.01 -11.02
N PHE A 353 12.49 34.15 -11.53
CA PHE A 353 12.92 34.30 -12.92
C PHE A 353 14.36 34.79 -12.99
N ALA A 354 15.08 34.37 -14.03
CA ALA A 354 16.41 34.89 -14.34
C ALA A 354 16.34 36.38 -14.75
N LYS A 355 17.22 37.23 -14.20
CA LYS A 355 17.41 38.62 -14.66
C LYS A 355 18.50 38.76 -15.73
N VAL A 356 19.52 37.91 -15.64
CA VAL A 356 20.63 37.79 -16.58
C VAL A 356 20.66 36.37 -17.14
N ASP A 357 21.43 36.12 -18.20
CA ASP A 357 21.70 34.75 -18.63
C ASP A 357 22.49 34.01 -17.53
N LEU A 358 21.98 32.86 -17.09
CA LEU A 358 22.58 32.00 -16.08
C LEU A 358 23.18 30.76 -16.78
N PRO A 359 24.52 30.64 -16.91
CA PRO A 359 25.16 29.48 -17.54
C PRO A 359 24.88 28.18 -16.79
N ALA A 360 25.02 27.03 -17.45
CA ALA A 360 24.90 25.72 -16.82
C ALA A 360 25.86 25.53 -15.63
N SER A 361 25.44 24.78 -14.60
CA SER A 361 26.18 24.54 -13.35
C SER A 361 26.47 25.77 -12.47
N THR A 362 25.85 26.93 -12.76
CA THR A 362 25.97 28.14 -11.94
C THR A 362 25.23 27.97 -10.60
N PRO A 363 25.93 28.01 -9.44
CA PRO A 363 25.29 27.94 -8.13
C PRO A 363 24.58 29.28 -7.82
N LEU A 364 23.25 29.29 -7.79
CA LEU A 364 22.45 30.50 -7.58
C LEU A 364 22.29 30.87 -6.10
N GLY A 365 22.48 29.92 -5.19
CA GLY A 365 22.36 30.17 -3.75
C GLY A 365 22.35 28.88 -2.93
N PHE A 366 22.37 29.04 -1.62
CA PHE A 366 22.32 27.93 -0.67
C PHE A 366 21.01 27.98 0.12
N TYR A 367 20.41 26.82 0.40
CA TYR A 367 19.48 26.70 1.51
C TYR A 367 20.28 26.45 2.78
N PHE A 368 20.08 27.34 3.75
CA PHE A 368 20.54 27.18 5.12
C PHE A 368 19.52 27.87 6.06
N GLY A 369 18.29 27.35 6.07
CA GLY A 369 17.30 27.62 7.13
C GLY A 369 17.50 26.69 8.33
N VAL A 370 16.59 26.67 9.30
CA VAL A 370 16.61 25.70 10.41
C VAL A 370 16.30 24.30 9.84
N PRO A 371 17.29 23.41 9.65
CA PRO A 371 17.10 22.23 8.84
C PRO A 371 16.70 21.09 9.77
N MET A 372 15.40 20.99 9.98
CA MET A 372 14.79 20.07 10.93
C MET A 372 14.70 18.65 10.37
N THR A 373 14.79 17.67 11.27
CA THR A 373 14.35 16.31 10.95
C THR A 373 12.82 16.30 10.76
N GLU A 374 12.29 15.34 10.01
CA GLU A 374 10.85 15.08 9.86
C GLU A 374 10.11 15.21 11.21
N ASN A 375 10.55 14.46 12.22
CA ASN A 375 9.99 14.44 13.58
C ASN A 375 10.10 15.79 14.34
N GLU A 376 10.91 16.74 13.85
CA GLU A 376 11.00 18.10 14.38
C GLU A 376 10.10 19.07 13.60
N PHE A 377 9.88 18.85 12.30
CA PHE A 377 8.83 19.53 11.53
C PHE A 377 7.44 19.17 12.09
N ASP A 378 7.15 17.87 12.23
CA ASP A 378 5.93 17.30 12.82
C ASP A 378 5.61 17.86 14.23
N SER A 379 6.64 18.36 14.93
CA SER A 379 6.55 18.84 16.32
C SER A 379 6.56 20.37 16.46
N LEU A 380 6.82 21.13 15.39
CA LEU A 380 7.05 22.59 15.45
C LEU A 380 6.36 23.38 14.33
N LYS A 381 6.07 22.76 13.18
CA LYS A 381 5.59 23.43 11.97
C LYS A 381 4.47 22.68 11.25
N ASP A 382 4.33 21.36 11.39
CA ASP A 382 3.17 20.68 10.81
C ASP A 382 1.86 21.18 11.43
N GLY A 383 0.84 21.38 10.57
CA GLY A 383 -0.41 22.03 10.93
C GLY A 383 -0.31 23.54 11.25
N VAL A 384 0.87 24.16 11.16
CA VAL A 384 1.05 25.61 11.35
C VAL A 384 0.93 26.32 10.01
N GLY A 385 -0.11 27.14 9.84
CA GLY A 385 -0.34 27.97 8.65
C GLY A 385 -0.39 27.15 7.35
N LEU A 386 0.54 27.44 6.44
CA LEU A 386 0.78 26.71 5.19
C LEU A 386 2.16 26.00 5.19
N ALA A 387 2.80 25.81 6.34
CA ALA A 387 4.17 25.28 6.42
C ALA A 387 4.33 23.96 5.66
N SER A 388 3.37 23.04 5.81
CA SER A 388 3.39 21.71 5.17
C SER A 388 3.17 21.76 3.64
N HIS A 389 2.71 22.89 3.08
CA HIS A 389 2.62 23.12 1.63
C HIS A 389 3.89 23.71 1.03
N TYR A 390 4.64 24.50 1.81
CA TYR A 390 5.87 25.20 1.37
C TYR A 390 7.15 24.56 1.93
N SER A 391 7.05 23.37 2.50
CA SER A 391 8.18 22.58 3.01
C SER A 391 8.34 21.30 2.19
N ILE A 392 9.57 20.96 1.83
CA ILE A 392 9.89 19.73 1.10
C ILE A 392 10.89 18.87 1.85
N MET A 393 10.78 17.55 1.76
CA MET A 393 11.81 16.64 2.27
C MET A 393 12.89 16.41 1.21
N TYR A 394 14.10 16.91 1.43
CA TYR A 394 15.27 16.54 0.61
C TYR A 394 16.14 15.54 1.37
N ARG A 395 16.09 14.28 0.94
CA ARG A 395 16.78 13.10 1.51
C ARG A 395 16.39 12.74 2.96
N ARG A 396 16.76 13.57 3.92
CA ARG A 396 16.55 13.41 5.39
C ARG A 396 16.35 14.75 6.11
N THR A 397 16.29 15.84 5.35
CA THR A 397 16.26 17.21 5.86
C THR A 397 15.01 17.86 5.29
N VAL A 398 14.15 18.41 6.17
CA VAL A 398 13.04 19.25 5.72
C VAL A 398 13.60 20.62 5.36
N LEU A 399 13.33 21.07 4.14
CA LEU A 399 13.63 22.41 3.64
C LEU A 399 12.34 23.22 3.76
N ASP A 400 12.17 23.88 4.88
CA ASP A 400 11.03 24.74 5.19
C ASP A 400 11.29 26.17 4.68
N ALA A 401 10.32 26.73 3.95
CA ALA A 401 10.36 28.06 3.35
C ALA A 401 9.44 29.08 4.07
N THR A 402 8.97 28.77 5.28
CA THR A 402 7.94 29.54 6.00
C THR A 402 8.40 30.18 7.31
N ASP A 403 7.75 31.30 7.65
CA ASP A 403 7.93 32.03 8.91
C ASP A 403 7.40 31.24 10.13
N GLU A 404 7.47 31.84 11.32
CA GLU A 404 6.97 31.23 12.56
C GLU A 404 5.45 30.98 12.58
N ASN A 405 4.69 31.63 11.70
CA ASN A 405 3.25 31.44 11.52
C ASN A 405 2.92 30.43 10.40
N GLY A 406 3.93 29.83 9.77
CA GLY A 406 3.78 28.90 8.66
C GLY A 406 3.40 29.55 7.33
N MET A 407 3.55 30.86 7.20
CA MET A 407 3.34 31.58 5.93
C MET A 407 4.65 31.67 5.14
N PRO A 408 4.64 31.64 3.80
CA PRO A 408 5.83 31.90 3.01
C PRO A 408 6.48 33.23 3.41
N TYR A 409 7.81 33.32 3.42
CA TYR A 409 8.50 34.58 3.73
C TYR A 409 8.30 35.60 2.60
N SER A 410 7.21 36.37 2.70
CA SER A 410 6.58 37.06 1.57
C SER A 410 6.64 38.59 1.61
N ASP A 411 7.57 39.19 2.37
CA ASP A 411 7.82 40.64 2.29
C ASP A 411 8.41 40.98 0.90
N PRO A 412 7.70 41.72 0.03
CA PRO A 412 8.20 42.04 -1.32
C PRO A 412 9.39 43.00 -1.33
N ASN A 413 9.67 43.65 -0.20
CA ASN A 413 10.84 44.51 0.04
C ASN A 413 11.88 43.82 0.93
N GLY A 414 11.59 42.58 1.36
CA GLY A 414 12.39 41.81 2.27
C GLY A 414 13.64 41.24 1.61
N ARG A 415 14.58 40.78 2.44
CA ARG A 415 15.81 40.16 1.95
C ARG A 415 15.55 38.75 1.44
N LEU A 416 16.01 38.44 0.22
CA LEU A 416 15.90 37.11 -0.37
C LEU A 416 16.94 36.15 0.25
N TYR A 417 16.50 35.33 1.21
CA TYR A 417 17.36 34.43 2.00
C TYR A 417 17.62 33.04 1.37
N CYS A 418 16.94 32.69 0.28
CA CYS A 418 17.31 31.56 -0.59
C CYS A 418 16.50 31.65 -1.89
N PRO A 419 17.06 31.31 -3.08
CA PRO A 419 16.28 31.22 -4.32
C PRO A 419 15.07 30.26 -4.22
N PHE A 420 15.20 29.17 -3.45
CA PHE A 420 14.20 28.11 -3.35
C PHE A 420 12.78 28.58 -2.97
N HIS A 421 12.62 29.61 -2.12
CA HIS A 421 11.33 30.10 -1.62
C HIS A 421 10.31 30.49 -2.72
N PHE A 422 10.76 30.69 -3.97
CA PHE A 422 9.92 31.07 -5.11
C PHE A 422 10.15 30.17 -6.34
N MET A 423 10.79 29.01 -6.20
CA MET A 423 11.01 28.05 -7.29
C MET A 423 9.91 26.98 -7.32
N ASN A 424 9.10 26.99 -8.37
CA ASN A 424 8.06 25.98 -8.58
C ASN A 424 8.64 24.64 -9.07
N GLU A 425 7.98 23.50 -8.80
CA GLU A 425 8.40 22.22 -9.37
C GLU A 425 7.99 22.12 -10.85
N HIS A 426 8.89 21.65 -11.72
CA HIS A 426 8.54 21.20 -13.06
C HIS A 426 9.32 19.93 -13.44
N PRO A 427 8.70 18.93 -14.12
CA PRO A 427 9.39 17.70 -14.52
C PRO A 427 10.60 17.89 -15.45
N SER A 428 10.71 19.05 -16.11
CA SER A 428 11.88 19.47 -16.91
C SER A 428 12.62 20.66 -16.26
N GLY A 429 12.70 20.68 -14.94
CA GLY A 429 13.32 21.76 -14.16
C GLY A 429 14.74 22.10 -14.63
N ASN A 430 15.02 23.39 -14.75
CA ASN A 430 16.33 23.94 -15.12
C ASN A 430 17.26 24.15 -13.90
N ILE A 431 16.75 23.95 -12.68
CA ILE A 431 17.47 23.95 -11.40
C ILE A 431 17.62 22.52 -10.86
N SER A 432 18.70 22.27 -10.14
CA SER A 432 18.95 21.02 -9.41
C SER A 432 19.62 21.28 -8.06
N PHE A 433 19.37 20.38 -7.11
CA PHE A 433 19.85 20.47 -5.73
C PHE A 433 21.02 19.51 -5.49
N ILE A 434 22.12 20.05 -4.97
CA ILE A 434 23.33 19.30 -4.58
C ILE A 434 23.52 19.39 -3.07
N THR A 435 23.76 18.27 -2.38
CA THR A 435 24.14 18.29 -0.96
C THR A 435 25.57 18.79 -0.79
N GLY A 436 25.76 19.79 0.07
CA GLY A 436 27.04 20.43 0.33
C GLY A 436 27.99 19.66 1.27
N SER A 437 29.13 20.28 1.57
CA SER A 437 30.14 19.73 2.46
C SER A 437 29.76 19.88 3.94
N VAL A 438 28.95 20.88 4.30
CA VAL A 438 28.43 21.11 5.66
C VAL A 438 27.18 20.25 5.92
N VAL A 439 26.83 20.05 7.21
CA VAL A 439 25.58 19.40 7.61
C VAL A 439 24.37 20.15 7.05
N ASN A 440 23.37 19.44 6.52
CA ASN A 440 22.12 19.98 5.99
C ASN A 440 22.23 21.06 4.88
N GLN A 441 23.43 21.36 4.38
CA GLN A 441 23.66 22.34 3.32
C GLN A 441 23.10 21.81 1.98
N VAL A 442 22.23 22.59 1.34
CA VAL A 442 21.74 22.30 -0.02
C VAL A 442 22.10 23.46 -0.95
N ILE A 443 22.69 23.16 -2.09
CA ILE A 443 23.13 24.11 -3.11
C ILE A 443 22.13 24.09 -4.26
N CYS A 444 21.56 25.24 -4.59
CA CYS A 444 20.71 25.43 -5.77
C CYS A 444 21.61 25.78 -6.96
N THR A 445 21.65 24.96 -8.00
CA THR A 445 22.45 25.22 -9.21
C THR A 445 21.64 25.01 -10.49
N THR A 446 21.98 25.72 -11.56
CA THR A 446 21.41 25.47 -12.90
C THR A 446 21.92 24.14 -13.46
N ASN A 447 21.09 23.38 -14.17
CA ASN A 447 21.49 22.13 -14.85
C ASN A 447 21.66 22.28 -16.37
N ARG A 448 21.29 23.44 -16.92
CA ARG A 448 21.51 23.90 -18.30
C ARG A 448 21.71 25.41 -18.31
N ASP A 449 22.05 25.98 -19.46
CA ASP A 449 21.95 27.42 -19.65
C ASP A 449 20.48 27.86 -19.56
N VAL A 450 20.24 28.97 -18.87
CA VAL A 450 18.93 29.60 -18.69
C VAL A 450 19.02 31.06 -19.10
N LYS A 451 18.11 31.50 -19.98
CA LYS A 451 18.12 32.86 -20.52
C LYS A 451 17.41 33.86 -19.61
N ALA A 452 17.86 35.12 -19.66
CA ALA A 452 17.20 36.23 -18.98
C ALA A 452 15.69 36.25 -19.33
N GLY A 453 14.84 36.22 -18.31
CA GLY A 453 13.38 36.16 -18.46
C GLY A 453 12.76 34.75 -18.38
N GLU A 454 13.53 33.66 -18.39
CA GLU A 454 13.00 32.32 -18.09
C GLU A 454 12.66 32.16 -16.59
N GLU A 455 11.62 31.37 -16.29
CA GLU A 455 11.32 30.92 -14.92
C GLU A 455 12.27 29.80 -14.48
N LEU A 456 12.60 29.78 -13.20
CA LEU A 456 13.53 28.87 -12.56
C LEU A 456 12.75 27.77 -11.85
N PHE A 457 12.60 26.66 -12.57
CA PHE A 457 11.92 25.46 -12.10
C PHE A 457 12.92 24.45 -11.57
N VAL A 458 12.60 23.85 -10.44
CA VAL A 458 13.36 22.74 -9.85
C VAL A 458 12.66 21.42 -10.14
N PHE A 459 13.42 20.33 -10.22
CA PHE A 459 12.86 18.97 -10.18
C PHE A 459 13.44 18.26 -8.95
N TYR A 460 12.59 17.96 -7.95
CA TYR A 460 13.06 17.35 -6.69
C TYR A 460 13.37 15.86 -6.83
N GLY A 461 13.00 15.26 -7.97
CA GLY A 461 13.23 13.85 -8.29
C GLY A 461 11.97 12.99 -8.14
N LYS A 462 12.15 11.67 -8.33
CA LYS A 462 11.08 10.67 -8.16
C LYS A 462 11.00 10.06 -6.75
N GLU A 463 11.90 10.46 -5.85
CA GLU A 463 12.04 9.90 -4.48
C GLU A 463 11.45 10.80 -3.38
N VAL A 464 10.92 11.98 -3.72
CA VAL A 464 10.17 12.82 -2.78
C VAL A 464 8.71 12.34 -2.73
N ASP A 465 8.24 11.99 -1.52
CA ASP A 465 6.86 11.59 -1.27
C ASP A 465 5.91 12.80 -1.37
N ARG A 466 5.08 12.82 -2.42
CA ARG A 466 4.14 13.91 -2.73
C ARG A 466 2.75 13.60 -2.16
N PHE A 467 2.58 13.71 -0.83
CA PHE A 467 1.34 13.30 -0.12
C PHE A 467 0.64 14.36 0.72
N TRP A 468 0.77 15.64 0.34
CA TRP A 468 0.24 16.75 1.16
C TRP A 468 -0.64 17.78 0.40
N GLU A 469 -0.95 17.58 -0.88
CA GLU A 469 -1.89 18.43 -1.62
C GLU A 469 -3.29 17.78 -1.72
N ASN A 470 -4.28 18.30 -0.98
CA ASN A 470 -5.43 19.06 -1.51
C ASN A 470 -6.19 19.68 -0.30
N HIS A 471 -5.77 20.85 0.18
CA HIS A 471 -6.53 21.65 1.15
C HIS A 471 -6.56 23.13 0.74
N ASP A 472 -7.07 23.41 -0.46
CA ASP A 472 -7.32 24.76 -0.96
C ASP A 472 -8.58 25.38 -0.33
N GLY A 473 -8.38 26.00 0.83
CA GLY A 473 -9.40 26.78 1.54
C GLY A 473 -9.83 28.09 0.85
N SER A 474 -10.16 28.07 -0.44
CA SER A 474 -10.69 29.24 -1.18
C SER A 474 -11.80 28.86 -2.14
N GLY A 475 -13.04 29.22 -1.81
CA GLY A 475 -14.21 28.82 -2.59
C GLY A 475 -14.47 29.65 -3.85
N ASN A 476 -14.21 29.07 -5.04
CA ASN A 476 -15.15 29.10 -6.16
C ASN A 476 -14.85 28.04 -7.23
N LEU A 477 -15.90 27.51 -7.89
CA LEU A 477 -15.84 26.33 -8.75
C LEU A 477 -15.16 26.58 -10.11
N ALA A 478 -14.12 25.81 -10.44
CA ALA A 478 -13.70 25.57 -11.84
C ALA A 478 -12.89 24.26 -12.12
N THR A 479 -13.00 23.24 -11.25
CA THR A 479 -12.59 21.83 -11.51
C THR A 479 -11.30 21.56 -12.33
N ASP A 480 -10.21 21.21 -11.65
CA ASP A 480 -9.46 20.04 -12.14
C ASP A 480 -10.28 18.77 -11.78
N LYS A 481 -10.28 17.78 -12.67
CA LYS A 481 -10.88 16.46 -12.44
C LYS A 481 -9.91 15.46 -11.79
N THR A 482 -8.60 15.72 -11.83
CA THR A 482 -7.58 14.79 -11.30
C THR A 482 -7.76 14.53 -9.80
N SER A 483 -7.94 15.58 -9.00
CA SER A 483 -7.96 15.52 -7.54
C SER A 483 -9.32 15.22 -6.91
N ARG A 484 -10.43 15.53 -7.61
CA ARG A 484 -11.80 15.68 -7.05
C ARG A 484 -12.25 14.61 -6.04
N TYR A 485 -11.81 13.36 -6.22
CA TYR A 485 -12.25 12.21 -5.43
C TYR A 485 -11.14 11.52 -4.63
N LEU A 486 -9.87 11.86 -4.83
CA LEU A 486 -8.76 11.25 -4.09
C LEU A 486 -8.64 11.92 -2.72
N ARG A 487 -8.81 11.16 -1.63
CA ARG A 487 -8.70 11.69 -0.27
C ARG A 487 -7.25 12.13 0.01
N PRO A 488 -7.01 13.35 0.51
CA PRO A 488 -5.69 13.80 0.93
C PRO A 488 -5.16 13.03 2.15
N GLY A 489 -3.84 12.87 2.23
CA GLY A 489 -3.16 12.26 3.36
C GLY A 489 -2.05 11.28 2.96
N PRO A 490 -1.34 10.72 3.95
CA PRO A 490 -0.24 9.79 3.70
C PRO A 490 -0.72 8.49 3.06
N ILE A 491 -0.25 8.21 1.85
CA ILE A 491 -0.47 6.93 1.19
C ILE A 491 0.52 5.90 1.71
N GLU A 492 0.01 4.88 2.43
CA GLU A 492 0.81 3.71 2.79
C GLU A 492 1.30 3.02 1.52
N SER A 493 2.62 2.87 1.37
CA SER A 493 3.20 2.19 0.21
C SER A 493 4.45 1.39 0.57
N PHE A 494 4.37 0.05 0.51
CA PHE A 494 5.42 -0.84 0.99
C PHE A 494 5.86 -1.85 -0.07
N VAL A 495 7.01 -2.50 0.15
CA VAL A 495 7.51 -3.58 -0.72
C VAL A 495 7.51 -4.89 0.06
N SER A 496 6.82 -5.91 -0.47
CA SER A 496 6.72 -7.22 0.17
C SER A 496 6.41 -8.31 -0.85
N HIS A 497 6.93 -9.52 -0.67
CA HIS A 497 6.71 -10.67 -1.56
C HIS A 497 7.02 -10.43 -3.06
N GLY A 498 7.92 -9.49 -3.39
CA GLY A 498 8.23 -9.09 -4.77
C GLY A 498 7.24 -8.11 -5.40
N LEU A 499 6.32 -7.55 -4.60
CA LEU A 499 5.28 -6.60 -5.01
C LEU A 499 5.53 -5.25 -4.32
N LYS A 500 5.34 -4.14 -5.04
CA LYS A 500 5.12 -2.81 -4.47
C LYS A 500 3.60 -2.62 -4.32
N THR A 501 3.17 -2.26 -3.13
CA THR A 501 1.80 -1.83 -2.82
C THR A 501 1.73 -0.31 -2.70
N MET A 502 0.54 0.24 -2.91
CA MET A 502 0.24 1.65 -2.74
C MET A 502 -1.26 1.81 -2.46
N ASP A 503 -1.61 2.47 -1.37
CA ASP A 503 -2.97 2.48 -0.82
C ASP A 503 -3.71 3.79 -1.10
N TYR A 504 -4.85 3.70 -1.77
CA TYR A 504 -5.70 4.86 -2.06
C TYR A 504 -6.95 4.86 -1.20
N TYR A 505 -7.36 6.04 -0.76
CA TYR A 505 -8.68 6.31 -0.20
C TYR A 505 -9.38 7.34 -1.09
N PHE A 506 -10.67 7.18 -1.31
CA PHE A 506 -11.48 8.06 -2.15
C PHE A 506 -12.70 8.56 -1.39
N ASP A 507 -13.00 9.85 -1.48
CA ASP A 507 -14.24 10.45 -0.97
C ASP A 507 -15.30 10.45 -2.06
N LEU A 508 -16.20 9.48 -2.04
CA LEU A 508 -17.17 9.23 -3.10
C LEU A 508 -18.61 9.50 -2.63
N PRO A 509 -19.54 9.92 -3.53
CA PRO A 509 -20.92 10.21 -3.15
C PRO A 509 -21.62 8.99 -2.54
N LEU A 510 -22.31 9.17 -1.42
CA LEU A 510 -23.17 8.11 -0.86
C LEU A 510 -24.28 7.75 -1.85
N ARG A 511 -24.99 8.75 -2.40
CA ARG A 511 -26.10 8.56 -3.35
C ARG A 511 -25.72 9.03 -4.74
N HIS A 512 -25.33 8.10 -5.63
CA HIS A 512 -24.95 8.42 -7.02
C HIS A 512 -26.10 8.95 -7.90
N THR A 513 -27.35 8.65 -7.56
CA THR A 513 -28.53 9.09 -8.33
C THR A 513 -29.08 10.45 -7.90
N ASP A 514 -28.48 11.07 -6.87
CA ASP A 514 -28.86 12.35 -6.30
C ASP A 514 -27.73 13.36 -6.56
N PRO A 515 -27.81 14.20 -7.61
CA PRO A 515 -26.77 15.17 -7.94
C PRO A 515 -26.67 16.32 -6.91
N THR A 516 -27.54 16.35 -5.90
CA THR A 516 -27.50 17.29 -4.77
C THR A 516 -26.92 16.66 -3.50
N CYS A 517 -26.57 15.37 -3.52
CA CYS A 517 -26.01 14.65 -2.38
C CYS A 517 -24.64 15.21 -1.99
N GLN A 518 -24.56 15.78 -0.79
CA GLN A 518 -23.31 16.24 -0.17
C GLN A 518 -22.70 15.18 0.78
N GLU A 519 -23.45 14.11 1.09
CA GLU A 519 -22.96 13.00 1.92
C GLU A 519 -21.97 12.14 1.12
N THR A 520 -20.77 11.96 1.66
CA THR A 520 -19.75 11.06 1.10
C THR A 520 -19.56 9.80 1.93
N ILE A 521 -18.95 8.80 1.31
CA ILE A 521 -18.35 7.64 1.94
C ILE A 521 -16.87 7.56 1.57
N VAL A 522 -16.09 6.90 2.40
CA VAL A 522 -14.71 6.53 2.08
C VAL A 522 -14.72 5.22 1.32
N VAL A 523 -13.99 5.14 0.21
CA VAL A 523 -13.72 3.89 -0.50
C VAL A 523 -12.21 3.68 -0.60
N PHE A 524 -11.73 2.56 -0.08
CA PHE A 524 -10.34 2.14 -0.12
C PHE A 524 -10.06 1.24 -1.32
N ALA A 525 -8.89 1.44 -1.95
CA ALA A 525 -8.37 0.50 -2.92
C ALA A 525 -6.84 0.42 -2.89
N ARG A 526 -6.31 -0.81 -2.83
CA ARG A 526 -4.86 -1.08 -2.83
C ARG A 526 -4.36 -1.38 -4.23
N ARG A 527 -3.50 -0.52 -4.78
CA ARG A 527 -2.73 -0.78 -6.00
C ARG A 527 -1.60 -1.76 -5.70
N VAL A 528 -1.35 -2.68 -6.62
CA VAL A 528 -0.31 -3.71 -6.56
C VAL A 528 0.37 -3.82 -7.92
N VAL A 529 1.70 -3.74 -7.92
CA VAL A 529 2.55 -3.97 -9.11
C VAL A 529 3.77 -4.81 -8.71
N ALA A 530 4.28 -5.64 -9.61
CA ALA A 530 5.52 -6.38 -9.36
C ALA A 530 6.72 -5.41 -9.39
N VAL A 531 7.64 -5.54 -8.43
CA VAL A 531 8.81 -4.63 -8.28
C VAL A 531 9.66 -4.60 -9.56
N GLU A 532 9.79 -5.75 -10.23
CA GLU A 532 10.45 -5.92 -11.53
C GLU A 532 9.84 -5.07 -12.68
N ARG A 533 8.64 -4.51 -12.50
CA ARG A 533 7.94 -3.63 -13.45
C ARG A 533 7.81 -2.17 -12.99
N GLN A 534 8.37 -1.80 -11.84
CA GLN A 534 8.20 -0.45 -11.28
C GLN A 534 8.69 0.67 -12.22
N ALA A 535 9.68 0.40 -13.08
CA ALA A 535 10.18 1.35 -14.10
C ALA A 535 9.23 1.55 -15.30
N ASP A 536 8.29 0.63 -15.52
CA ASP A 536 7.27 0.70 -16.57
C ASP A 536 5.90 1.15 -16.06
N VAL A 537 5.78 1.48 -14.77
CA VAL A 537 4.48 1.51 -14.05
C VAL A 537 3.46 2.47 -14.67
N ASP A 538 3.93 3.58 -15.26
CA ASP A 538 3.10 4.61 -15.93
C ASP A 538 2.62 4.17 -17.33
N LYS A 539 3.23 3.13 -17.91
CA LYS A 539 2.90 2.54 -19.22
C LYS A 539 2.06 1.26 -19.10
N MET A 540 1.87 0.73 -17.89
CA MET A 540 1.17 -0.52 -17.67
C MET A 540 -0.35 -0.31 -17.64
N PRO A 541 -1.14 -1.14 -18.37
CA PRO A 541 -2.59 -1.08 -18.31
C PRO A 541 -3.09 -1.35 -16.88
N TRP A 542 -4.28 -0.84 -16.55
CA TRP A 542 -4.90 -1.06 -15.25
C TRP A 542 -5.88 -2.23 -15.28
N ILE A 543 -6.03 -2.92 -14.16
CA ILE A 543 -7.08 -3.92 -13.94
C ILE A 543 -7.67 -3.75 -12.53
N ILE A 544 -8.98 -3.56 -12.43
CA ILE A 544 -9.70 -3.52 -11.14
C ILE A 544 -10.25 -4.91 -10.80
N PHE A 545 -10.21 -5.27 -9.52
CA PHE A 545 -10.78 -6.50 -9.00
C PHE A 545 -12.07 -6.28 -8.19
N PHE A 546 -13.14 -6.94 -8.59
CA PHE A 546 -14.40 -7.01 -7.86
C PHE A 546 -14.50 -8.30 -7.03
N GLN A 547 -14.68 -8.11 -5.73
CA GLN A 547 -14.72 -9.18 -4.74
C GLN A 547 -16.09 -9.87 -4.67
N GLY A 548 -16.07 -11.20 -4.57
CA GLY A 548 -17.25 -12.05 -4.38
C GLY A 548 -17.89 -11.92 -3.00
N GLY A 549 -19.17 -12.24 -2.90
CA GLY A 549 -19.96 -12.02 -1.70
C GLY A 549 -21.47 -12.00 -1.98
N PRO A 550 -22.19 -10.89 -1.76
CA PRO A 550 -21.69 -9.52 -1.53
C PRO A 550 -21.07 -9.31 -0.14
N GLY A 551 -20.54 -8.12 0.15
CA GLY A 551 -20.22 -7.72 1.53
C GLY A 551 -18.87 -8.16 2.12
N PHE A 552 -17.96 -8.74 1.34
CA PHE A 552 -16.60 -9.05 1.78
C PHE A 552 -15.57 -8.03 1.26
N GLN A 553 -14.54 -7.78 2.06
CA GLN A 553 -13.36 -6.99 1.71
C GLN A 553 -12.50 -7.65 0.62
N GLY A 554 -11.68 -6.86 -0.06
CA GLY A 554 -10.76 -7.28 -1.10
C GLY A 554 -9.74 -8.34 -0.65
N PRO A 555 -9.18 -9.12 -1.60
CA PRO A 555 -8.33 -10.25 -1.31
C PRO A 555 -6.92 -9.84 -0.88
N ALA A 556 -6.19 -10.76 -0.25
CA ALA A 556 -4.79 -10.56 0.09
C ALA A 556 -3.93 -10.23 -1.15
N TYR A 557 -3.18 -9.13 -1.07
CA TYR A 557 -2.37 -8.57 -2.16
C TYR A 557 -1.29 -9.52 -2.71
N ASN A 558 -0.91 -10.55 -1.95
CA ASN A 558 0.10 -11.54 -2.31
C ASN A 558 -0.50 -12.90 -2.74
N SER A 559 -1.79 -12.97 -3.03
CA SER A 559 -2.45 -14.16 -3.57
C SER A 559 -1.92 -14.54 -4.97
N GLY A 560 -2.12 -15.81 -5.36
CA GLY A 560 -1.48 -16.39 -6.56
C GLY A 560 -1.77 -15.63 -7.84
N TRP A 561 -3.05 -15.42 -8.16
CA TRP A 561 -3.44 -14.70 -9.38
C TRP A 561 -2.98 -13.22 -9.35
N VAL A 562 -2.95 -12.56 -8.19
CA VAL A 562 -2.48 -11.16 -8.08
C VAL A 562 -1.00 -11.07 -8.44
N LYS A 563 -0.16 -12.02 -8.00
CA LYS A 563 1.26 -12.08 -8.38
C LYS A 563 1.47 -12.22 -9.90
N VAL A 564 0.56 -12.91 -10.61
CA VAL A 564 0.60 -13.03 -12.07
C VAL A 564 0.06 -11.76 -12.75
N ALA A 565 -1.03 -11.18 -12.23
CA ALA A 565 -1.61 -9.95 -12.77
C ALA A 565 -0.68 -8.73 -12.60
N ALA A 566 -0.04 -8.58 -11.43
CA ALA A 566 0.86 -7.47 -11.09
C ALA A 566 2.15 -7.42 -11.95
N LYS A 567 2.48 -8.50 -12.68
CA LYS A 567 3.56 -8.50 -13.69
C LYS A 567 3.14 -7.90 -15.03
N LYS A 568 1.83 -7.70 -15.25
CA LYS A 568 1.23 -7.25 -16.53
C LYS A 568 0.39 -5.98 -16.40
N PHE A 569 -0.20 -5.72 -15.23
CA PHE A 569 -1.08 -4.59 -14.97
C PHE A 569 -0.69 -3.84 -13.69
N ASN A 570 -1.12 -2.58 -13.61
CA ASN A 570 -1.46 -1.95 -12.34
C ASN A 570 -2.73 -2.64 -11.79
N VAL A 571 -2.60 -3.53 -10.81
CA VAL A 571 -3.76 -4.23 -10.22
C VAL A 571 -4.34 -3.37 -9.11
N LEU A 572 -5.62 -3.02 -9.19
CA LEU A 572 -6.34 -2.27 -8.16
C LEU A 572 -7.31 -3.21 -7.42
N LEU A 573 -7.00 -3.49 -6.15
CA LEU A 573 -7.83 -4.32 -5.27
C LEU A 573 -8.78 -3.41 -4.51
N LEU A 574 -10.06 -3.42 -4.90
CA LEU A 574 -11.11 -2.58 -4.32
C LEU A 574 -11.70 -3.26 -3.07
N ASP A 575 -11.68 -2.55 -1.93
CA ASP A 575 -12.67 -2.80 -0.89
C ASP A 575 -13.96 -2.13 -1.37
N GLN A 576 -14.96 -2.92 -1.76
CA GLN A 576 -16.22 -2.39 -2.27
C GLN A 576 -16.91 -1.57 -1.17
N ARG A 577 -17.68 -0.52 -1.53
CA ARG A 577 -18.36 0.33 -0.54
C ARG A 577 -19.05 -0.49 0.55
N GLY A 578 -18.88 -0.09 1.81
CA GLY A 578 -19.42 -0.78 2.96
C GLY A 578 -18.65 -2.02 3.42
N THR A 579 -17.46 -2.31 2.86
CA THR A 579 -16.61 -3.45 3.23
C THR A 579 -15.19 -3.03 3.58
N GLY A 580 -14.49 -3.82 4.39
CA GLY A 580 -13.05 -3.62 4.69
C GLY A 580 -12.74 -2.25 5.29
N LEU A 581 -11.98 -1.42 4.58
CA LEU A 581 -11.66 -0.04 4.96
C LEU A 581 -12.60 1.01 4.32
N SER A 582 -13.54 0.59 3.46
CA SER A 582 -14.45 1.46 2.70
C SER A 582 -15.74 1.80 3.46
N THR A 583 -15.64 2.59 4.54
CA THR A 583 -16.77 2.96 5.42
C THR A 583 -17.61 1.72 5.79
N ALA A 584 -16.95 0.74 6.41
CA ALA A 584 -17.51 -0.61 6.55
C ALA A 584 -18.82 -0.66 7.35
N ILE A 585 -19.82 -1.33 6.78
CA ILE A 585 -21.10 -1.57 7.43
C ILE A 585 -20.92 -2.67 8.49
N THR A 586 -20.74 -2.21 9.72
CA THR A 586 -20.69 -3.00 10.95
C THR A 586 -21.97 -2.79 11.75
N VAL A 587 -22.29 -3.71 12.67
CA VAL A 587 -23.42 -3.55 13.61
C VAL A 587 -23.31 -2.23 14.36
N GLN A 588 -22.09 -1.91 14.82
CA GLN A 588 -21.74 -0.67 15.52
C GLN A 588 -22.04 0.58 14.67
N SER A 589 -21.67 0.57 13.39
CA SER A 589 -21.97 1.69 12.48
C SER A 589 -23.47 1.87 12.23
N LEU A 590 -24.26 0.79 12.26
CA LEU A 590 -25.70 0.85 12.01
C LEU A 590 -26.51 1.34 13.22
N LEU A 591 -25.94 1.29 14.43
CA LEU A 591 -26.54 1.84 15.66
C LEU A 591 -26.53 3.38 15.71
N GLN A 592 -25.91 4.07 14.76
CA GLN A 592 -25.99 5.54 14.64
C GLN A 592 -27.31 6.03 14.03
N PHE A 593 -28.02 5.16 13.30
CA PHE A 593 -29.32 5.45 12.70
C PHE A 593 -30.44 5.27 13.73
N LYS A 594 -31.44 6.14 13.71
CA LYS A 594 -32.51 6.20 14.72
C LYS A 594 -33.67 5.28 14.40
N THR A 595 -33.82 4.86 13.14
CA THR A 595 -34.93 4.02 12.68
C THR A 595 -34.46 2.90 11.75
N PRO A 596 -35.16 1.75 11.69
CA PRO A 596 -34.91 0.72 10.70
C PRO A 596 -35.08 1.19 9.24
N GLN A 597 -35.89 2.23 9.00
CA GLN A 597 -36.04 2.83 7.67
C GLN A 597 -34.78 3.60 7.24
N GLU A 598 -34.19 4.40 8.13
CA GLU A 598 -32.90 5.07 7.87
C GLU A 598 -31.79 4.06 7.54
N GLN A 599 -31.74 2.94 8.29
CA GLN A 599 -30.82 1.84 7.99
C GLN A 599 -31.09 1.22 6.61
N ALA A 600 -32.37 0.99 6.26
CA ALA A 600 -32.75 0.41 4.97
C ALA A 600 -32.39 1.35 3.80
N ASP A 601 -32.74 2.63 3.89
CA ASP A 601 -32.45 3.63 2.86
C ASP A 601 -30.94 3.84 2.65
N TYR A 602 -30.14 3.69 3.73
CA TYR A 602 -28.69 3.61 3.66
C TYR A 602 -28.23 2.33 2.93
N PHE A 603 -28.69 1.14 3.34
CA PHE A 603 -28.34 -0.14 2.71
C PHE A 603 -28.64 -0.19 1.21
N MET A 604 -29.70 0.48 0.73
CA MET A 604 -30.01 0.55 -0.71
C MET A 604 -28.85 1.11 -1.55
N GLN A 605 -27.97 1.93 -0.95
CA GLN A 605 -26.83 2.55 -1.63
C GLN A 605 -25.64 1.58 -1.87
N PHE A 606 -25.69 0.34 -1.42
CA PHE A 606 -24.54 -0.59 -1.39
C PHE A 606 -24.60 -1.75 -2.41
N ARG A 607 -25.47 -1.63 -3.42
CA ARG A 607 -25.61 -2.59 -4.52
C ARG A 607 -24.56 -2.40 -5.63
N ALA A 608 -24.50 -3.38 -6.53
CA ALA A 608 -23.56 -3.45 -7.65
C ALA A 608 -23.54 -2.19 -8.51
N ASP A 609 -24.68 -1.54 -8.73
CA ASP A 609 -24.75 -0.33 -9.55
C ASP A 609 -24.14 0.91 -8.87
N SER A 610 -24.11 0.98 -7.54
CA SER A 610 -23.33 1.99 -6.81
C SER A 610 -21.83 1.65 -6.78
N ILE A 611 -21.48 0.37 -6.58
CA ILE A 611 -20.07 -0.11 -6.62
C ILE A 611 -19.43 0.15 -7.99
N VAL A 612 -20.19 -0.03 -9.08
CA VAL A 612 -19.75 0.26 -10.45
C VAL A 612 -19.55 1.76 -10.68
N ARG A 613 -20.42 2.62 -10.12
CA ARG A 613 -20.26 4.08 -10.24
C ARG A 613 -19.11 4.62 -9.40
N ASP A 614 -18.86 4.06 -8.22
CA ASP A 614 -17.61 4.33 -7.47
C ASP A 614 -16.39 4.00 -8.34
N SER A 615 -16.43 2.85 -9.00
CA SER A 615 -15.34 2.36 -9.84
C SER A 615 -15.11 3.26 -11.06
N GLU A 616 -16.14 3.84 -11.68
CA GLU A 616 -15.97 4.85 -12.73
C GLU A 616 -15.33 6.14 -12.22
N LEU A 617 -15.73 6.67 -11.06
CA LEU A 617 -15.11 7.87 -10.48
C LEU A 617 -13.63 7.60 -10.12
N ILE A 618 -13.34 6.43 -9.54
CA ILE A 618 -11.99 5.95 -9.28
C ILE A 618 -11.20 5.83 -10.60
N ARG A 619 -11.78 5.29 -11.67
CA ARG A 619 -11.16 5.19 -13.00
C ARG A 619 -10.80 6.56 -13.55
N GLU A 620 -11.73 7.53 -13.51
CA GLU A 620 -11.47 8.89 -13.98
C GLU A 620 -10.31 9.54 -13.21
N THR A 621 -10.27 9.37 -11.88
CA THR A 621 -9.19 9.87 -11.02
C THR A 621 -7.84 9.17 -11.29
N VAL A 622 -7.74 7.84 -11.22
CA VAL A 622 -6.45 7.15 -11.36
C VAL A 622 -5.90 7.14 -12.80
N LEU A 623 -6.77 7.31 -13.80
CA LEU A 623 -6.37 7.44 -15.21
C LEU A 623 -6.38 8.90 -15.71
N ALA A 624 -6.54 9.90 -14.83
CA ALA A 624 -6.63 11.31 -15.23
C ALA A 624 -5.42 11.76 -16.07
N ASN A 625 -4.21 11.34 -15.68
CA ASN A 625 -2.94 11.64 -16.36
C ASN A 625 -2.45 10.51 -17.30
N SER A 626 -3.20 9.41 -17.43
CA SER A 626 -2.87 8.30 -18.35
C SER A 626 -3.28 8.62 -19.79
N THR A 627 -2.55 8.11 -20.78
CA THR A 627 -2.93 8.18 -22.21
C THR A 627 -4.04 7.18 -22.55
N GLU A 628 -4.02 5.99 -21.94
CA GLU A 628 -5.14 5.05 -21.94
C GLU A 628 -6.16 5.48 -20.87
N LYS A 629 -7.43 5.59 -21.25
CA LYS A 629 -8.55 5.99 -20.37
C LYS A 629 -9.44 4.83 -19.95
N LYS A 630 -9.25 3.65 -20.54
CA LYS A 630 -9.94 2.40 -20.21
C LYS A 630 -9.13 1.57 -19.22
N TRP A 631 -9.81 0.61 -18.58
CA TRP A 631 -9.14 -0.45 -17.80
C TRP A 631 -9.77 -1.83 -18.02
N SER A 632 -9.09 -2.87 -17.56
CA SER A 632 -9.65 -4.23 -17.53
C SER A 632 -10.42 -4.48 -16.23
N LEU A 633 -11.39 -5.39 -16.25
CA LEU A 633 -12.14 -5.82 -15.06
C LEU A 633 -11.88 -7.30 -14.77
N LEU A 634 -11.69 -7.68 -13.51
CA LEU A 634 -11.70 -9.07 -13.05
C LEU A 634 -12.69 -9.22 -11.87
N GLY A 635 -13.56 -10.23 -11.89
CA GLY A 635 -14.62 -10.36 -10.90
C GLY A 635 -14.95 -11.81 -10.56
N GLN A 636 -14.87 -12.14 -9.27
CA GLN A 636 -15.18 -13.46 -8.72
C GLN A 636 -16.60 -13.48 -8.13
N SER A 637 -17.40 -14.51 -8.43
CA SER A 637 -18.75 -14.66 -7.85
C SER A 637 -19.61 -13.40 -8.08
N TYR A 638 -20.18 -12.79 -7.04
CA TYR A 638 -20.83 -11.47 -7.08
C TYR A 638 -20.01 -10.37 -7.80
N GLY A 639 -18.67 -10.43 -7.79
CA GLY A 639 -17.85 -9.50 -8.59
C GLY A 639 -18.08 -9.60 -10.10
N GLY A 640 -18.54 -10.75 -10.61
CA GLY A 640 -19.00 -10.90 -11.99
C GLY A 640 -20.40 -10.31 -12.24
N PHE A 641 -21.24 -10.21 -11.19
CA PHE A 641 -22.50 -9.47 -11.23
C PHE A 641 -22.17 -7.97 -11.35
N CYS A 642 -21.21 -7.47 -10.57
CA CYS A 642 -20.67 -6.11 -10.71
C CYS A 642 -20.15 -5.86 -12.14
N ILE A 643 -19.36 -6.77 -12.74
CA ILE A 643 -18.92 -6.67 -14.14
C ILE A 643 -20.09 -6.62 -15.12
N SER A 644 -21.15 -7.40 -14.89
CA SER A 644 -22.32 -7.42 -15.78
C SER A 644 -23.12 -6.11 -15.72
N THR A 645 -23.17 -5.46 -14.55
CA THR A 645 -23.67 -4.10 -14.39
C THR A 645 -22.71 -3.07 -15.00
N TYR A 646 -21.40 -3.25 -14.89
CA TYR A 646 -20.39 -2.39 -15.51
C TYR A 646 -20.56 -2.34 -17.03
N LEU A 647 -20.64 -3.50 -17.68
CA LEU A 647 -20.88 -3.63 -19.12
C LEU A 647 -22.28 -3.16 -19.56
N SER A 648 -23.23 -3.01 -18.61
CA SER A 648 -24.56 -2.46 -18.86
C SER A 648 -24.63 -0.93 -18.77
N LEU A 649 -23.69 -0.30 -18.06
CA LEU A 649 -23.70 1.13 -17.76
C LEU A 649 -22.56 1.90 -18.46
N PHE A 650 -21.36 1.33 -18.52
CA PHE A 650 -20.13 1.99 -18.98
C PHE A 650 -19.22 1.07 -19.84
N PRO A 651 -19.73 0.35 -20.87
CA PRO A 651 -18.91 -0.54 -21.70
C PRO A 651 -17.77 0.19 -22.43
N GLU A 652 -17.93 1.48 -22.74
CA GLU A 652 -16.90 2.33 -23.34
C GLU A 652 -15.69 2.57 -22.43
N SER A 653 -15.82 2.42 -21.12
CA SER A 653 -14.73 2.55 -20.14
C SER A 653 -13.85 1.28 -20.01
N VAL A 654 -14.22 0.20 -20.69
CA VAL A 654 -13.59 -1.13 -20.49
C VAL A 654 -12.70 -1.54 -21.67
N THR A 655 -11.55 -2.14 -21.36
CA THR A 655 -10.59 -2.76 -22.29
C THR A 655 -10.92 -4.23 -22.53
N ALA A 656 -11.12 -4.99 -21.45
CA ALA A 656 -11.49 -6.40 -21.43
C ALA A 656 -12.11 -6.77 -20.06
N ALA A 657 -12.93 -7.81 -19.99
CA ALA A 657 -13.55 -8.26 -18.74
C ALA A 657 -13.39 -9.77 -18.49
N TYR A 658 -13.11 -10.13 -17.25
CA TYR A 658 -12.80 -11.49 -16.81
C TYR A 658 -13.73 -11.89 -15.65
N ILE A 659 -14.56 -12.91 -15.83
CA ILE A 659 -15.54 -13.37 -14.82
C ILE A 659 -15.16 -14.76 -14.33
N THR A 660 -15.18 -15.01 -13.02
CA THR A 660 -14.92 -16.34 -12.45
C THR A 660 -16.05 -16.80 -11.55
N GLY A 661 -16.87 -17.74 -12.04
CA GLY A 661 -18.04 -18.29 -11.33
C GLY A 661 -19.12 -17.25 -11.02
N GLY A 662 -19.30 -16.24 -11.87
CA GLY A 662 -20.00 -15.00 -11.52
C GLY A 662 -20.93 -14.40 -12.57
N ILE A 663 -21.45 -15.19 -13.52
CA ILE A 663 -22.43 -14.67 -14.49
C ILE A 663 -23.82 -14.64 -13.83
N PRO A 664 -24.47 -13.47 -13.69
CA PRO A 664 -25.76 -13.36 -12.99
C PRO A 664 -26.88 -14.10 -13.73
N PRO A 665 -27.83 -14.73 -13.02
CA PRO A 665 -29.02 -15.32 -13.62
C PRO A 665 -30.03 -14.22 -13.98
N MET A 666 -30.02 -13.72 -15.23
CA MET A 666 -30.92 -12.64 -15.69
C MET A 666 -32.36 -13.14 -15.99
N MET A 667 -32.86 -14.02 -15.12
CA MET A 667 -34.13 -14.73 -15.21
C MET A 667 -35.31 -13.92 -14.66
N ASP A 668 -36.52 -14.34 -15.03
CA ASP A 668 -37.77 -13.63 -14.71
C ASP A 668 -38.26 -13.84 -13.26
N SER A 669 -37.60 -14.67 -12.43
CA SER A 669 -37.90 -14.79 -11.00
C SER A 669 -36.75 -15.31 -10.14
N LEU A 670 -36.63 -14.75 -8.93
CA LEU A 670 -35.71 -15.21 -7.87
C LEU A 670 -36.00 -16.66 -7.45
N GLU A 671 -37.28 -17.05 -7.44
CA GLU A 671 -37.67 -18.41 -7.08
C GLU A 671 -37.11 -19.46 -8.06
N SER A 672 -36.90 -19.11 -9.34
CA SER A 672 -36.23 -19.97 -10.31
C SER A 672 -34.74 -20.19 -9.95
N VAL A 673 -34.07 -19.18 -9.40
CA VAL A 673 -32.69 -19.29 -8.88
C VAL A 673 -32.67 -20.23 -7.67
N TYR A 674 -33.49 -19.94 -6.66
CA TYR A 674 -33.47 -20.69 -5.41
C TYR A 674 -33.95 -22.14 -5.54
N ARG A 675 -34.94 -22.43 -6.39
CA ARG A 675 -35.32 -23.81 -6.74
C ARG A 675 -34.17 -24.61 -7.39
N ARG A 676 -33.13 -23.96 -7.93
CA ARG A 676 -31.93 -24.60 -8.49
C ARG A 676 -30.83 -24.75 -7.45
N SER A 677 -30.49 -23.70 -6.70
CA SER A 677 -29.47 -23.76 -5.65
C SER A 677 -29.83 -24.77 -4.56
N TYR A 678 -31.10 -24.88 -4.16
CA TYR A 678 -31.57 -25.94 -3.25
C TYR A 678 -31.34 -27.34 -3.83
N LYS A 679 -31.70 -27.56 -5.10
CA LYS A 679 -31.45 -28.84 -5.81
C LYS A 679 -29.97 -29.08 -6.08
N SER A 680 -29.10 -28.06 -5.98
CA SER A 680 -27.64 -28.20 -6.06
C SER A 680 -27.03 -28.56 -4.70
N VAL A 681 -27.42 -27.92 -3.59
CA VAL A 681 -26.89 -28.26 -2.26
C VAL A 681 -27.38 -29.61 -1.75
N MET A 682 -28.58 -30.07 -2.14
CA MET A 682 -29.03 -31.45 -1.90
C MET A 682 -28.06 -32.46 -2.53
N LYS A 683 -27.76 -32.31 -3.83
CA LYS A 683 -26.80 -33.15 -4.55
C LYS A 683 -25.37 -33.06 -3.99
N HIS A 684 -24.96 -31.90 -3.48
CA HIS A 684 -23.67 -31.75 -2.81
C HIS A 684 -23.65 -32.43 -1.43
N THR A 685 -24.78 -32.46 -0.71
CA THR A 685 -24.92 -33.27 0.51
C THR A 685 -24.89 -34.77 0.22
N GLU A 686 -25.59 -35.24 -0.82
CA GLU A 686 -25.52 -36.63 -1.29
C GLU A 686 -24.09 -37.05 -1.66
N ARG A 687 -23.34 -36.16 -2.33
CA ARG A 687 -21.91 -36.34 -2.65
C ARG A 687 -21.04 -36.39 -1.40
N TYR A 688 -21.28 -35.51 -0.43
CA TYR A 688 -20.58 -35.48 0.86
C TYR A 688 -20.76 -36.81 1.61
N TYR A 689 -22.00 -37.29 1.79
CA TYR A 689 -22.24 -38.58 2.45
C TYR A 689 -21.78 -39.80 1.62
N LYS A 690 -21.80 -39.74 0.28
CA LYS A 690 -21.20 -40.78 -0.56
C LYS A 690 -19.67 -40.87 -0.37
N ARG A 691 -19.01 -39.74 -0.10
CA ARG A 691 -17.57 -39.67 0.20
C ARG A 691 -17.25 -40.04 1.65
N PHE A 692 -18.13 -39.67 2.59
CA PHE A 692 -17.97 -39.91 4.02
C PHE A 692 -19.21 -40.61 4.63
N PRO A 693 -19.50 -41.89 4.33
CA PRO A 693 -20.72 -42.56 4.82
C PRO A 693 -20.83 -42.63 6.34
N MET A 694 -19.69 -42.61 7.05
CA MET A 694 -19.64 -42.60 8.51
C MET A 694 -20.20 -41.30 9.12
N ASP A 695 -20.24 -40.20 8.36
CA ASP A 695 -20.70 -38.91 8.86
C ASP A 695 -22.21 -38.82 8.97
N VAL A 696 -22.98 -39.71 8.34
CA VAL A 696 -24.45 -39.80 8.54
C VAL A 696 -24.75 -39.92 10.04
N LYS A 697 -24.10 -40.86 10.72
CA LYS A 697 -24.26 -41.07 12.17
C LYS A 697 -23.66 -39.94 13.01
N ARG A 698 -22.56 -39.33 12.57
CA ARG A 698 -21.95 -38.17 13.29
C ARG A 698 -22.87 -36.96 13.24
N VAL A 699 -23.41 -36.62 12.08
CA VAL A 699 -24.33 -35.50 11.88
C VAL A 699 -25.64 -35.75 12.62
N GLN A 700 -26.26 -36.93 12.51
CA GLN A 700 -27.45 -37.29 13.29
C GLN A 700 -27.22 -37.09 14.81
N LYS A 701 -26.07 -37.54 15.34
CA LYS A 701 -25.67 -37.35 16.75
C LYS A 701 -25.50 -35.87 17.13
N ILE A 702 -24.82 -35.08 16.31
CA ILE A 702 -24.64 -33.63 16.53
C ILE A 702 -26.01 -32.94 16.52
N MET A 703 -26.83 -33.17 15.49
CA MET A 703 -28.15 -32.57 15.32
C MET A 703 -29.09 -32.92 16.48
N LYS A 704 -29.08 -34.17 16.97
CA LYS A 704 -29.81 -34.55 18.19
C LYS A 704 -29.32 -33.78 19.40
N HIS A 705 -28.00 -33.72 19.63
CA HIS A 705 -27.43 -33.02 20.78
C HIS A 705 -27.77 -31.53 20.76
N LEU A 706 -27.68 -30.86 19.61
CA LEU A 706 -28.05 -29.44 19.43
C LEU A 706 -29.56 -29.19 19.51
N ALA A 707 -30.41 -30.21 19.29
CA ALA A 707 -31.86 -30.10 19.42
C ALA A 707 -32.36 -30.30 20.86
N THR A 708 -31.60 -31.02 21.70
CA THR A 708 -31.99 -31.33 23.09
C THR A 708 -31.21 -30.57 24.17
N ASN A 709 -30.16 -29.82 23.81
CA ASN A 709 -29.30 -29.10 24.76
C ASN A 709 -29.03 -27.68 24.25
N GLU A 710 -28.99 -26.69 25.15
CA GLU A 710 -28.56 -25.34 24.78
C GLU A 710 -27.03 -25.27 24.72
N VAL A 711 -26.47 -25.23 23.51
CA VAL A 711 -25.02 -25.15 23.27
C VAL A 711 -24.62 -23.70 22.95
N LYS A 712 -23.92 -23.03 23.86
CA LYS A 712 -23.42 -21.66 23.66
C LYS A 712 -22.15 -21.64 22.81
N LEU A 713 -22.01 -20.60 21.98
CA LEU A 713 -20.78 -20.35 21.21
C LEU A 713 -19.85 -19.38 21.97
N PRO A 714 -18.52 -19.55 21.87
CA PRO A 714 -17.54 -18.59 22.41
C PRO A 714 -17.70 -17.15 21.91
N SER A 715 -18.26 -16.96 20.71
CA SER A 715 -18.62 -15.65 20.13
C SER A 715 -19.88 -15.01 20.75
N GLY A 716 -20.54 -15.68 21.69
CA GLY A 716 -21.90 -15.37 22.11
C GLY A 716 -22.95 -16.02 21.20
N GLY A 717 -24.20 -16.03 21.67
CA GLY A 717 -25.30 -16.74 21.01
C GLY A 717 -25.34 -18.24 21.27
N THR A 718 -26.28 -18.92 20.62
CA THR A 718 -26.48 -20.38 20.70
C THR A 718 -26.19 -21.01 19.33
N LEU A 719 -25.58 -22.20 19.33
CA LEU A 719 -25.46 -23.06 18.15
C LEU A 719 -26.71 -23.94 18.04
N THR A 720 -27.52 -23.68 17.02
CA THR A 720 -28.74 -24.46 16.75
C THR A 720 -28.50 -25.52 15.67
N PRO A 721 -29.39 -26.52 15.54
CA PRO A 721 -29.33 -27.47 14.43
C PRO A 721 -29.41 -26.79 13.06
N ARG A 722 -30.18 -25.69 12.92
CA ARG A 722 -30.29 -24.93 11.66
C ARG A 722 -28.96 -24.25 11.30
N LYS A 723 -28.29 -23.61 12.25
CA LYS A 723 -26.96 -23.02 12.06
C LYS A 723 -25.92 -24.08 11.71
N PHE A 724 -26.00 -25.28 12.28
CA PHE A 724 -25.15 -26.40 11.88
C PHE A 724 -25.41 -26.87 10.43
N GLN A 725 -26.67 -26.89 9.96
CA GLN A 725 -26.98 -27.21 8.55
C GLN A 725 -26.33 -26.23 7.56
N GLN A 726 -26.01 -25.00 7.95
CA GLN A 726 -25.35 -24.01 7.08
C GLN A 726 -23.88 -24.32 6.78
N LEU A 727 -23.27 -25.30 7.45
CA LEU A 727 -21.96 -25.83 7.06
C LEU A 727 -21.90 -26.32 5.60
N GLY A 728 -23.05 -26.67 5.02
CA GLY A 728 -23.18 -27.03 3.60
C GLY A 728 -22.71 -25.94 2.64
N LEU A 729 -22.66 -24.67 3.06
CA LEU A 729 -21.99 -23.57 2.35
C LEU A 729 -20.57 -23.96 1.90
N ASN A 730 -19.84 -24.76 2.68
CA ASN A 730 -18.48 -25.19 2.33
C ASN A 730 -18.43 -26.18 1.15
N PHE A 731 -19.52 -26.88 0.79
CA PHE A 731 -19.46 -27.97 -0.18
C PHE A 731 -19.17 -27.54 -1.64
N GLY A 732 -19.31 -26.24 -1.97
CA GLY A 732 -19.04 -25.69 -3.30
C GLY A 732 -17.63 -25.14 -3.51
N VAL A 733 -16.73 -25.24 -2.52
CA VAL A 733 -15.33 -24.79 -2.61
C VAL A 733 -14.32 -25.92 -2.39
N SER A 734 -13.13 -25.78 -2.96
CA SER A 734 -12.07 -26.78 -2.89
C SER A 734 -11.70 -27.13 -1.45
N GLY A 735 -11.60 -28.44 -1.15
CA GLY A 735 -11.36 -28.97 0.20
C GLY A 735 -12.50 -28.79 1.21
N GLY A 736 -13.63 -28.15 0.85
CA GLY A 736 -14.69 -27.82 1.80
C GLY A 736 -15.44 -29.02 2.38
N MET A 737 -15.66 -30.08 1.59
CA MET A 737 -16.21 -31.35 2.10
C MET A 737 -15.29 -32.00 3.13
N ASP A 738 -13.97 -31.99 2.90
CA ASP A 738 -12.97 -32.51 3.83
C ASP A 738 -12.91 -31.69 5.13
N ARG A 739 -13.12 -30.36 5.05
CA ARG A 739 -13.24 -29.48 6.23
C ARG A 739 -14.46 -29.84 7.07
N VAL A 740 -15.64 -30.01 6.48
CA VAL A 740 -16.87 -30.38 7.21
C VAL A 740 -16.73 -31.78 7.83
N HIS A 741 -16.11 -32.74 7.13
CA HIS A 741 -15.77 -34.05 7.68
C HIS A 741 -14.86 -33.93 8.92
N SER A 742 -13.75 -33.19 8.80
CA SER A 742 -12.82 -32.91 9.91
C SER A 742 -13.53 -32.26 11.10
N LEU A 743 -14.43 -31.32 10.86
CA LEU A 743 -15.20 -30.65 11.92
C LEU A 743 -16.16 -31.63 12.62
N CYS A 744 -16.92 -32.43 11.86
CA CYS A 744 -17.81 -33.48 12.39
C CYS A 744 -17.05 -34.55 13.19
N LEU A 745 -15.80 -34.86 12.82
CA LEU A 745 -14.95 -35.81 13.53
C LEU A 745 -14.52 -35.31 14.91
N LYS A 746 -14.33 -33.99 15.07
CA LYS A 746 -13.89 -33.34 16.33
C LYS A 746 -15.03 -32.96 17.28
N ALA A 747 -16.29 -33.14 16.90
CA ALA A 747 -17.43 -32.51 17.58
C ALA A 747 -17.55 -32.85 19.08
N PHE A 748 -17.16 -34.06 19.49
CA PHE A 748 -17.24 -34.51 20.88
C PHE A 748 -15.86 -34.95 21.42
N VAL A 749 -15.65 -34.72 22.72
CA VAL A 749 -14.55 -35.30 23.50
C VAL A 749 -15.14 -36.24 24.55
N THR A 750 -14.61 -37.46 24.63
CA THR A 750 -14.96 -38.41 25.69
C THR A 750 -14.08 -38.17 26.92
N LEU A 751 -14.70 -37.93 28.08
CA LEU A 751 -14.05 -37.73 29.36
C LEU A 751 -13.68 -39.09 30.03
N LYS A 752 -12.91 -39.05 31.12
CA LYS A 752 -12.37 -40.25 31.79
C LYS A 752 -13.43 -41.20 32.38
N ASP A 753 -14.62 -40.68 32.64
CA ASP A 753 -15.81 -41.40 33.11
C ASP A 753 -16.66 -41.99 31.97
N GLY A 754 -16.29 -41.71 30.71
CA GLY A 754 -17.07 -42.08 29.52
C GLY A 754 -18.08 -41.02 29.07
N THR A 755 -18.24 -39.91 29.79
CA THR A 755 -19.16 -38.83 29.42
C THR A 755 -18.65 -38.12 28.16
N GLU A 756 -19.51 -37.93 27.16
CA GLU A 756 -19.17 -37.15 25.96
C GLU A 756 -19.65 -35.70 26.08
N VAL A 757 -18.74 -34.76 25.87
CA VAL A 757 -19.02 -33.31 25.88
C VAL A 757 -18.68 -32.68 24.53
N MET A 758 -19.34 -31.58 24.17
CA MET A 758 -18.99 -30.80 22.98
C MET A 758 -17.55 -30.27 23.10
N SER A 759 -16.78 -30.42 22.03
CA SER A 759 -15.37 -30.02 21.97
C SER A 759 -15.24 -28.49 21.87
N SER A 760 -14.37 -27.88 22.69
CA SER A 760 -14.11 -26.42 22.58
C SER A 760 -13.61 -26.05 21.18
N GLN A 761 -12.70 -26.84 20.60
CA GLN A 761 -12.21 -26.63 19.23
C GLN A 761 -13.34 -26.68 18.18
N PHE A 762 -14.34 -27.53 18.37
CA PHE A 762 -15.52 -27.56 17.48
C PHE A 762 -16.35 -26.28 17.65
N LEU A 763 -16.56 -25.82 18.88
CA LEU A 763 -17.29 -24.59 19.16
C LEU A 763 -16.55 -23.33 18.67
N ASP A 764 -15.21 -23.31 18.73
CA ASP A 764 -14.36 -22.26 18.15
C ASP A 764 -14.43 -22.28 16.62
N GLU A 765 -14.31 -23.45 15.98
CA GLU A 765 -14.44 -23.62 14.52
C GLU A 765 -15.86 -23.28 14.02
N MET A 766 -16.91 -23.49 14.83
CA MET A 766 -18.28 -23.01 14.56
C MET A 766 -18.43 -21.49 14.78
N ALA A 767 -17.93 -20.95 15.90
CA ALA A 767 -17.99 -19.51 16.22
C ALA A 767 -17.29 -18.64 15.16
N SER A 768 -16.21 -19.16 14.57
CA SER A 768 -15.51 -18.50 13.45
C SER A 768 -16.36 -18.38 12.18
N GLN A 769 -17.32 -19.29 11.99
CA GLN A 769 -18.27 -19.27 10.87
C GLN A 769 -19.58 -18.52 11.21
N ASP A 770 -19.76 -18.09 12.46
CA ASP A 770 -20.94 -17.32 12.90
C ASP A 770 -20.85 -15.82 12.54
N GLN A 771 -19.68 -15.36 12.07
CA GLN A 771 -19.39 -13.97 11.73
C GLN A 771 -19.84 -13.62 10.29
N ILE A 772 -21.15 -13.45 10.10
CA ILE A 772 -21.74 -13.07 8.81
C ILE A 772 -21.70 -11.54 8.63
N PRO A 773 -21.12 -10.98 7.56
CA PRO A 773 -21.15 -9.55 7.29
C PRO A 773 -22.59 -9.03 7.08
N PRO A 774 -22.98 -7.86 7.64
CA PRO A 774 -24.34 -7.33 7.48
C PRO A 774 -24.77 -7.16 6.02
N ILE A 775 -23.88 -6.72 5.12
CA ILE A 775 -24.17 -6.63 3.68
C ILE A 775 -24.43 -8.01 3.07
N TYR A 776 -23.63 -9.03 3.43
CA TYR A 776 -23.86 -10.39 2.96
C TYR A 776 -25.20 -10.93 3.45
N ALA A 777 -25.60 -10.63 4.68
CA ALA A 777 -26.87 -11.10 5.24
C ALA A 777 -28.09 -10.40 4.62
N ILE A 778 -28.04 -9.06 4.50
CA ILE A 778 -29.21 -8.22 4.25
C ILE A 778 -29.41 -7.94 2.76
N LEU A 779 -28.34 -7.80 1.98
CA LEU A 779 -28.43 -7.56 0.54
C LEU A 779 -28.34 -8.84 -0.30
N HIS A 780 -28.28 -10.04 0.32
CA HIS A 780 -28.09 -11.31 -0.37
C HIS A 780 -29.08 -11.54 -1.52
N GLU A 781 -30.39 -11.46 -1.26
CA GLU A 781 -31.38 -11.69 -2.30
C GLU A 781 -31.50 -10.50 -3.27
N SER A 782 -31.16 -9.28 -2.81
CA SER A 782 -31.29 -8.05 -3.61
C SER A 782 -30.32 -7.95 -4.79
N ILE A 783 -29.30 -8.84 -4.85
CA ILE A 783 -28.41 -8.97 -6.02
C ILE A 783 -29.16 -9.49 -7.26
N TYR A 784 -30.35 -10.09 -7.07
CA TYR A 784 -31.19 -10.62 -8.14
C TYR A 784 -32.35 -9.67 -8.54
N CYS A 785 -32.59 -8.59 -7.80
CA CYS A 785 -33.70 -7.67 -8.02
C CYS A 785 -33.42 -6.67 -9.16
N ASP A 786 -33.48 -7.11 -10.41
CA ASP A 786 -33.17 -6.32 -11.62
C ASP A 786 -34.30 -5.34 -12.04
N GLY A 787 -34.72 -4.47 -11.12
CA GLY A 787 -35.60 -3.33 -11.40
C GLY A 787 -36.90 -3.28 -10.60
N PRO A 788 -37.81 -2.33 -10.95
CA PRO A 788 -39.08 -2.15 -10.26
C PRO A 788 -40.03 -3.35 -10.42
N GLY A 789 -40.72 -3.70 -9.34
CA GLY A 789 -41.61 -4.87 -9.23
C GLY A 789 -40.93 -6.12 -8.65
N PHE A 790 -39.60 -6.11 -8.45
CA PHE A 790 -38.85 -7.27 -7.96
C PHE A 790 -38.48 -7.12 -6.47
N ALA A 791 -39.42 -7.38 -5.57
CA ALA A 791 -39.13 -7.57 -4.14
C ALA A 791 -38.72 -9.02 -3.84
N SER A 792 -37.75 -9.23 -2.94
CA SER A 792 -37.22 -10.57 -2.68
C SER A 792 -38.12 -11.42 -1.78
N ASN A 793 -38.85 -10.79 -0.85
CA ASN A 793 -39.84 -11.39 0.04
C ASN A 793 -39.35 -12.68 0.73
N TRP A 794 -38.11 -12.69 1.23
CA TRP A 794 -37.48 -13.84 1.89
C TRP A 794 -37.63 -15.15 1.09
N THR A 795 -37.38 -15.10 -0.22
CA THR A 795 -37.69 -16.20 -1.14
C THR A 795 -37.01 -17.51 -0.76
N ALA A 796 -35.75 -17.47 -0.31
CA ALA A 796 -35.08 -18.63 0.24
C ALA A 796 -35.87 -19.25 1.41
N SER A 797 -36.31 -18.45 2.38
CA SER A 797 -37.10 -18.93 3.52
C SER A 797 -38.48 -19.43 3.10
N ARG A 798 -39.22 -18.70 2.25
CA ARG A 798 -40.53 -19.16 1.72
C ARG A 798 -40.44 -20.50 1.00
N LEU A 799 -39.35 -20.76 0.26
CA LEU A 799 -39.15 -22.03 -0.44
C LEU A 799 -38.69 -23.16 0.51
N LEU A 800 -37.87 -22.87 1.52
CA LEU A 800 -37.53 -23.83 2.58
C LEU A 800 -38.75 -24.22 3.41
N ASP A 801 -39.67 -23.29 3.66
CA ASP A 801 -40.87 -23.51 4.46
C ASP A 801 -42.04 -24.11 3.67
N GLY A 802 -42.07 -23.90 2.35
CA GLY A 802 -42.96 -24.57 1.41
C GLY A 802 -42.32 -25.78 0.72
N GLU A 803 -41.93 -25.60 -0.55
CA GLU A 803 -41.53 -26.68 -1.48
C GLU A 803 -40.48 -27.66 -0.94
N PHE A 804 -39.50 -27.19 -0.17
CA PHE A 804 -38.37 -28.00 0.28
C PHE A 804 -38.49 -28.45 1.74
N ALA A 805 -39.57 -28.12 2.45
CA ALA A 805 -39.71 -28.36 3.89
C ALA A 805 -39.54 -29.83 4.26
N SER A 806 -40.16 -30.74 3.49
CA SER A 806 -40.09 -32.20 3.71
C SER A 806 -38.71 -32.83 3.49
N SER A 807 -37.78 -32.09 2.84
CA SER A 807 -36.47 -32.57 2.41
C SER A 807 -35.31 -31.90 3.12
N LEU A 808 -35.42 -30.59 3.41
CA LEU A 808 -34.33 -29.78 3.97
C LEU A 808 -34.50 -29.44 5.45
N LYS A 809 -35.73 -29.41 5.99
CA LYS A 809 -35.90 -29.25 7.44
C LYS A 809 -35.54 -30.57 8.14
N TYR A 810 -34.67 -30.50 9.14
CA TYR A 810 -34.33 -31.66 9.95
C TYR A 810 -35.52 -32.12 10.81
N SER A 811 -35.57 -33.40 11.13
CA SER A 811 -36.43 -33.97 12.18
C SER A 811 -35.63 -35.05 12.89
N VAL A 812 -35.50 -34.92 14.21
CA VAL A 812 -34.75 -35.88 15.05
C VAL A 812 -35.47 -37.22 15.05
N GLU A 813 -36.78 -37.19 15.34
CA GLU A 813 -37.69 -38.33 15.31
C GLU A 813 -37.55 -39.16 14.01
N ALA A 814 -37.42 -38.48 12.87
CA ALA A 814 -37.36 -39.12 11.56
C ALA A 814 -36.01 -39.80 11.25
N PHE A 815 -34.91 -39.41 11.88
CA PHE A 815 -33.62 -40.12 11.76
C PHE A 815 -33.33 -41.05 12.95
N GLU A 816 -34.09 -40.94 14.05
CA GLU A 816 -34.10 -41.94 15.12
C GLU A 816 -34.95 -43.16 14.77
N SER A 817 -36.08 -42.96 14.06
CA SER A 817 -36.92 -44.05 13.54
C SER A 817 -36.33 -44.74 12.30
N ASP A 818 -35.62 -43.99 11.44
CA ASP A 818 -34.83 -44.54 10.33
C ASP A 818 -33.40 -43.98 10.34
N PRO A 819 -32.42 -44.72 10.90
CA PRO A 819 -31.01 -44.32 10.90
C PRO A 819 -30.37 -44.18 9.52
N THR A 820 -31.02 -44.63 8.43
CA THR A 820 -30.55 -44.40 7.05
C THR A 820 -30.95 -43.03 6.51
N LYS A 821 -31.90 -42.34 7.15
CA LYS A 821 -32.38 -41.03 6.73
C LYS A 821 -31.31 -39.96 6.89
N LEU A 822 -30.95 -39.34 5.77
CA LEU A 822 -29.94 -38.29 5.70
C LEU A 822 -30.47 -36.97 6.29
N VAL A 823 -29.62 -36.26 7.03
CA VAL A 823 -29.80 -34.84 7.34
C VAL A 823 -29.21 -34.04 6.18
N TYR A 824 -30.04 -33.30 5.44
CA TYR A 824 -29.57 -32.42 4.38
C TYR A 824 -28.96 -31.13 4.95
N PHE A 825 -27.87 -30.64 4.35
CA PHE A 825 -27.29 -29.34 4.66
C PHE A 825 -27.88 -28.24 3.76
N THR A 826 -27.79 -26.99 4.19
CA THR A 826 -28.19 -25.80 3.44
C THR A 826 -26.97 -25.05 2.88
N GLY A 827 -27.17 -24.33 1.76
CA GLY A 827 -26.10 -23.58 1.08
C GLY A 827 -25.96 -22.13 1.54
N GLU A 828 -25.65 -21.24 0.61
CA GLU A 828 -25.44 -19.79 0.84
C GLU A 828 -26.68 -18.98 1.27
N HIS A 829 -27.86 -19.56 1.05
CA HIS A 829 -29.20 -19.09 1.40
C HIS A 829 -29.26 -18.36 2.75
N MET A 830 -29.70 -17.10 2.70
CA MET A 830 -30.07 -16.31 3.88
C MET A 830 -31.55 -16.52 4.22
N TYR A 831 -31.86 -16.50 5.52
CA TYR A 831 -33.21 -16.72 6.04
C TYR A 831 -33.59 -15.63 7.05
N ASP A 832 -34.89 -15.32 7.12
CA ASP A 832 -35.48 -14.42 8.11
C ASP A 832 -35.14 -14.83 9.56
N TRP A 833 -35.27 -16.13 9.89
CA TRP A 833 -34.96 -16.66 11.22
C TRP A 833 -33.48 -16.51 11.63
N MET A 834 -32.56 -16.30 10.69
CA MET A 834 -31.16 -16.02 11.05
C MET A 834 -31.04 -14.69 11.80
N LEU A 835 -31.93 -13.74 11.54
CA LEU A 835 -31.96 -12.47 12.27
C LEU A 835 -32.56 -12.63 13.68
N ASP A 836 -33.10 -13.79 14.03
CA ASP A 836 -33.42 -14.16 15.42
C ASP A 836 -32.30 -14.98 16.10
N GLU A 837 -31.52 -15.77 15.36
CA GLU A 837 -30.50 -16.70 15.93
C GLU A 837 -29.04 -16.20 15.86
N TYR A 838 -28.75 -15.15 15.10
CA TYR A 838 -27.42 -14.51 15.03
C TYR A 838 -27.42 -13.21 15.84
N ALA A 839 -26.76 -13.22 17.01
CA ALA A 839 -26.76 -12.11 17.96
C ALA A 839 -26.19 -10.78 17.38
N SER A 840 -25.29 -10.87 16.39
CA SER A 840 -24.79 -9.72 15.64
C SER A 840 -25.79 -9.12 14.65
N LEU A 841 -26.75 -9.92 14.17
CA LEU A 841 -27.73 -9.52 13.15
C LEU A 841 -29.10 -9.15 13.75
N GLN A 842 -29.40 -9.60 14.97
CA GLN A 842 -30.63 -9.27 15.72
C GLN A 842 -31.02 -7.77 15.70
N PRO A 843 -30.09 -6.80 15.89
CA PRO A 843 -30.45 -5.37 15.86
C PRO A 843 -30.92 -4.85 14.49
N LEU A 844 -30.81 -5.66 13.43
CA LEU A 844 -31.05 -5.26 12.04
C LEU A 844 -32.28 -5.94 11.42
N LYS A 845 -33.04 -6.73 12.21
CA LYS A 845 -34.17 -7.53 11.71
C LYS A 845 -35.21 -6.70 10.96
N GLU A 846 -35.69 -5.61 11.57
CA GLU A 846 -36.70 -4.73 10.96
C GLU A 846 -36.20 -4.05 9.67
N CYS A 847 -34.91 -3.68 9.61
CA CYS A 847 -34.27 -3.11 8.42
C CYS A 847 -34.25 -4.11 7.26
N ALA A 848 -33.84 -5.35 7.53
CA ALA A 848 -33.85 -6.42 6.54
C ALA A 848 -35.29 -6.78 6.09
N ASP A 849 -36.26 -6.75 7.01
CA ASP A 849 -37.68 -6.96 6.71
C ASP A 849 -38.27 -5.86 5.82
N ILE A 850 -37.79 -4.61 5.90
CA ILE A 850 -38.13 -3.53 4.97
C ILE A 850 -37.52 -3.81 3.59
N LEU A 851 -36.24 -4.17 3.54
CA LEU A 851 -35.50 -4.38 2.28
C LEU A 851 -35.97 -5.62 1.51
N ALA A 852 -36.32 -6.71 2.19
CA ALA A 852 -36.90 -7.89 1.56
C ALA A 852 -38.24 -7.58 0.87
N LYS A 853 -39.03 -6.68 1.45
CA LYS A 853 -40.34 -6.24 0.90
C LYS A 853 -40.20 -5.09 -0.11
N TYR A 854 -39.02 -4.50 -0.28
CA TYR A 854 -38.81 -3.38 -1.18
C TYR A 854 -38.80 -3.84 -2.64
N ASP A 855 -39.72 -3.29 -3.44
CA ASP A 855 -39.97 -3.65 -4.84
C ASP A 855 -39.45 -2.61 -5.85
N ARG A 856 -39.11 -1.39 -5.40
CA ARG A 856 -38.75 -0.24 -6.25
C ARG A 856 -37.25 -0.18 -6.60
N TRP A 857 -36.57 -1.32 -6.70
CA TRP A 857 -35.13 -1.36 -6.99
C TRP A 857 -34.80 -0.75 -8.36
N PRO A 858 -33.64 -0.08 -8.53
CA PRO A 858 -33.12 0.25 -9.85
C PRO A 858 -32.65 -1.02 -10.58
N LYS A 859 -32.73 -1.00 -11.91
CA LYS A 859 -32.16 -2.05 -12.76
C LYS A 859 -30.65 -2.14 -12.57
N LEU A 860 -30.15 -3.37 -12.51
CA LEU A 860 -28.73 -3.70 -12.50
C LEU A 860 -28.20 -3.98 -13.91
N TYR A 861 -29.06 -4.40 -14.85
CA TYR A 861 -28.65 -4.87 -16.17
C TYR A 861 -29.39 -4.18 -17.32
N ASN A 862 -28.68 -3.99 -18.43
CA ASN A 862 -29.21 -3.42 -19.67
C ASN A 862 -29.03 -4.45 -20.81
N LYS A 863 -30.07 -5.24 -21.04
CA LYS A 863 -30.04 -6.37 -21.99
C LYS A 863 -29.77 -5.89 -23.42
N GLU A 864 -30.23 -4.70 -23.79
CA GLU A 864 -30.06 -4.07 -25.10
C GLU A 864 -28.63 -3.56 -25.35
N VAL A 865 -27.90 -3.17 -24.30
CA VAL A 865 -26.47 -2.81 -24.35
C VAL A 865 -25.59 -4.06 -24.35
N LEU A 866 -25.89 -5.03 -23.48
CA LEU A 866 -25.16 -6.30 -23.40
C LEU A 866 -25.23 -7.10 -24.72
N ALA A 867 -26.40 -7.13 -25.36
CA ALA A 867 -26.60 -7.75 -26.67
C ALA A 867 -25.89 -7.02 -27.83
N LYS A 868 -25.24 -5.87 -27.57
CA LYS A 868 -24.43 -5.09 -28.51
C LYS A 868 -22.99 -4.88 -28.03
N ASN A 869 -22.58 -5.59 -26.97
CA ASN A 869 -21.29 -5.44 -26.34
C ASN A 869 -20.12 -5.69 -27.32
N THR A 870 -19.16 -4.76 -27.32
CA THR A 870 -17.92 -4.83 -28.11
C THR A 870 -16.68 -5.17 -27.26
N VAL A 871 -16.80 -5.17 -25.93
CA VAL A 871 -15.70 -5.50 -25.01
C VAL A 871 -15.40 -6.99 -25.07
N PRO A 872 -14.13 -7.44 -25.21
CA PRO A 872 -13.79 -8.85 -25.05
C PRO A 872 -14.09 -9.34 -23.63
N VAL A 873 -15.00 -10.30 -23.49
CA VAL A 873 -15.34 -10.91 -22.19
C VAL A 873 -14.97 -12.39 -22.19
N ALA A 874 -14.23 -12.84 -21.17
CA ALA A 874 -13.96 -14.26 -20.94
C ALA A 874 -14.44 -14.67 -19.55
N ALA A 875 -15.16 -15.79 -19.44
CA ALA A 875 -15.75 -16.24 -18.19
C ALA A 875 -15.50 -17.72 -17.91
N SER A 876 -15.09 -18.07 -16.68
CA SER A 876 -15.10 -19.47 -16.21
C SER A 876 -16.44 -19.79 -15.57
N VAL A 877 -17.03 -20.92 -15.96
CA VAL A 877 -18.31 -21.43 -15.44
C VAL A 877 -18.06 -22.84 -14.93
N TYR A 878 -18.23 -23.06 -13.62
CA TYR A 878 -17.87 -24.33 -13.01
C TYR A 878 -19.00 -25.36 -13.19
N TYR A 879 -18.66 -26.55 -13.69
CA TYR A 879 -19.64 -27.55 -14.15
C TYR A 879 -20.55 -28.09 -13.04
N HIS A 880 -20.08 -27.99 -11.80
CA HIS A 880 -20.76 -28.38 -10.58
C HIS A 880 -20.80 -27.24 -9.56
N ASP A 881 -20.92 -25.98 -10.04
CA ASP A 881 -21.16 -24.85 -9.15
C ASP A 881 -22.42 -25.10 -8.29
N MET A 882 -22.31 -24.77 -7.01
CA MET A 882 -23.38 -24.93 -6.03
C MET A 882 -24.19 -23.64 -5.85
N TYR A 883 -23.56 -22.50 -6.17
CA TYR A 883 -24.04 -21.16 -5.91
C TYR A 883 -24.67 -20.58 -7.19
N VAL A 884 -23.88 -20.48 -8.26
CA VAL A 884 -24.31 -19.89 -9.54
C VAL A 884 -24.62 -21.00 -10.56
N ASP A 885 -25.90 -21.31 -10.77
CA ASP A 885 -26.34 -22.40 -11.66
C ASP A 885 -25.76 -22.27 -13.08
N ARG A 886 -24.99 -23.28 -13.51
CA ARG A 886 -24.34 -23.33 -14.83
C ARG A 886 -25.29 -22.99 -15.97
N LYS A 887 -26.51 -23.55 -15.98
CA LYS A 887 -27.44 -23.33 -17.10
C LYS A 887 -27.98 -21.90 -17.11
N CYS A 888 -28.16 -21.28 -15.95
CA CYS A 888 -28.45 -19.85 -15.86
C CYS A 888 -27.29 -19.00 -16.38
N SER A 889 -26.03 -19.32 -16.04
CA SER A 889 -24.85 -18.64 -16.59
C SER A 889 -24.74 -18.79 -18.11
N GLU A 890 -24.93 -20.00 -18.63
CA GLU A 890 -24.93 -20.31 -20.07
C GLU A 890 -26.04 -19.54 -20.81
N ASN A 891 -27.26 -19.51 -20.26
CA ASN A 891 -28.38 -18.75 -20.82
C ASN A 891 -28.13 -17.23 -20.80
N THR A 892 -27.64 -16.66 -19.70
CA THR A 892 -27.31 -15.23 -19.64
C THR A 892 -26.21 -14.88 -20.64
N ALA A 893 -25.19 -15.73 -20.80
CA ALA A 893 -24.09 -15.49 -21.73
C ALA A 893 -24.54 -15.38 -23.20
N GLN A 894 -25.59 -16.09 -23.61
CA GLN A 894 -26.19 -15.95 -24.96
C GLN A 894 -26.71 -14.52 -25.23
N GLY A 895 -27.04 -13.76 -24.19
CA GLY A 895 -27.45 -12.35 -24.28
C GLY A 895 -26.30 -11.33 -24.21
N ILE A 896 -25.05 -11.75 -24.07
CA ILE A 896 -23.88 -10.86 -23.98
C ILE A 896 -23.01 -11.04 -25.22
N GLN A 897 -23.04 -10.08 -26.14
CA GLN A 897 -22.24 -10.17 -27.38
C GLN A 897 -20.75 -10.28 -27.05
N GLY A 898 -20.05 -11.18 -27.73
CA GLY A 898 -18.59 -11.32 -27.62
C GLY A 898 -18.08 -12.06 -26.37
N ILE A 899 -18.95 -12.54 -25.48
CA ILE A 899 -18.53 -13.37 -24.34
C ILE A 899 -18.02 -14.74 -24.80
N ARG A 900 -17.00 -15.24 -24.10
CA ARG A 900 -16.40 -16.55 -24.32
C ARG A 900 -16.39 -17.35 -23.03
N LEU A 901 -17.11 -18.48 -23.03
CA LEU A 901 -17.20 -19.36 -21.86
C LEU A 901 -16.10 -20.42 -21.86
N TRP A 902 -15.51 -20.63 -20.69
CA TRP A 902 -14.76 -21.82 -20.33
C TRP A 902 -15.56 -22.58 -19.28
N VAL A 903 -16.41 -23.51 -19.74
CA VAL A 903 -17.12 -24.44 -18.87
C VAL A 903 -16.14 -25.53 -18.43
N THR A 904 -15.94 -25.71 -17.12
CA THR A 904 -14.91 -26.65 -16.60
C THR A 904 -15.33 -27.37 -15.32
N ASN A 905 -14.93 -28.63 -15.17
CA ASN A 905 -15.02 -29.43 -13.95
C ASN A 905 -13.67 -29.59 -13.22
N GLU A 906 -12.60 -28.97 -13.74
CA GLU A 906 -11.25 -28.96 -13.15
C GLU A 906 -11.20 -28.19 -11.82
N PHE A 907 -12.05 -27.17 -11.69
CA PHE A 907 -12.14 -26.29 -10.54
C PHE A 907 -13.56 -26.23 -9.95
N MET A 908 -13.63 -25.97 -8.66
CA MET A 908 -14.87 -25.56 -7.97
C MET A 908 -15.02 -24.03 -8.00
N HIS A 909 -16.07 -23.48 -7.37
CA HIS A 909 -16.38 -22.04 -7.39
C HIS A 909 -15.17 -21.15 -7.02
N SER A 910 -14.30 -21.65 -6.13
CA SER A 910 -13.08 -21.00 -5.66
C SER A 910 -11.91 -20.95 -6.66
N GLY A 911 -12.05 -21.45 -7.89
CA GLY A 911 -10.97 -21.68 -8.85
C GLY A 911 -9.92 -20.56 -9.01
N LEU A 912 -10.34 -19.29 -9.08
CA LEU A 912 -9.41 -18.15 -9.19
C LEU A 912 -8.46 -18.00 -7.99
N ARG A 913 -8.94 -18.35 -6.79
CA ARG A 913 -8.13 -18.36 -5.55
C ARG A 913 -7.26 -19.61 -5.48
N ASP A 914 -7.75 -20.72 -6.01
CA ASP A 914 -7.11 -22.02 -5.92
C ASP A 914 -5.99 -22.20 -6.97
N SER A 915 -6.06 -21.50 -8.12
CA SER A 915 -4.99 -21.48 -9.14
C SER A 915 -4.92 -20.18 -9.95
N ASP A 916 -3.69 -19.69 -10.15
CA ASP A 916 -3.34 -18.56 -11.03
C ASP A 916 -3.44 -18.91 -12.53
N ALA A 917 -3.49 -20.19 -12.88
CA ALA A 917 -3.76 -20.68 -14.23
C ALA A 917 -5.15 -20.23 -14.72
N VAL A 918 -6.14 -20.06 -13.82
CA VAL A 918 -7.50 -19.60 -14.17
C VAL A 918 -7.46 -18.21 -14.79
N PHE A 919 -6.80 -17.24 -14.13
CA PHE A 919 -6.64 -15.89 -14.69
C PHE A 919 -5.87 -15.90 -16.02
N THR A 920 -4.78 -16.68 -16.07
CA THR A 920 -3.96 -16.83 -17.29
C THR A 920 -4.78 -17.38 -18.46
N LYS A 921 -5.63 -18.38 -18.22
CA LYS A 921 -6.52 -18.99 -19.23
C LYS A 921 -7.57 -18.01 -19.74
N LEU A 922 -8.19 -17.21 -18.87
CA LEU A 922 -9.19 -16.22 -19.26
C LEU A 922 -8.60 -15.09 -20.11
N MET A 923 -7.39 -14.60 -19.80
CA MET A 923 -6.71 -13.61 -20.63
C MET A 923 -6.46 -14.11 -22.06
N LYS A 924 -5.94 -15.33 -22.20
CA LYS A 924 -5.73 -15.96 -23.51
C LYS A 924 -7.03 -16.15 -24.29
N LEU A 925 -8.12 -16.47 -23.59
CA LEU A 925 -9.44 -16.65 -24.18
C LEU A 925 -10.02 -15.33 -24.72
N ALA A 926 -9.89 -14.23 -23.97
CA ALA A 926 -10.31 -12.90 -24.41
C ALA A 926 -9.46 -12.37 -25.56
N GLY A 927 -8.13 -12.54 -25.48
CA GLY A 927 -7.17 -12.16 -26.53
C GLY A 927 -7.22 -13.00 -27.81
N LYS A 928 -8.08 -14.03 -27.85
CA LYS A 928 -8.21 -15.00 -28.96
C LYS A 928 -6.96 -15.82 -29.25
N GLU A 929 -6.04 -15.95 -28.30
CA GLU A 929 -4.88 -16.87 -28.38
C GLU A 929 -5.28 -18.36 -28.31
N ILE A 930 -6.54 -18.64 -27.94
CA ILE A 930 -7.10 -19.99 -27.85
C ILE A 930 -8.45 -19.98 -28.54
N ASP A 931 -8.60 -20.85 -29.53
CA ASP A 931 -9.91 -21.26 -30.03
C ASP A 931 -10.52 -22.28 -29.08
N ILE A 932 -11.72 -21.96 -28.58
CA ILE A 932 -12.64 -22.90 -27.97
C ILE A 932 -13.82 -23.01 -28.94
N PRO A 933 -14.32 -24.22 -29.26
CA PRO A 933 -15.55 -24.37 -30.03
C PRO A 933 -16.67 -23.54 -29.40
N VAL A 934 -17.29 -22.66 -30.18
CA VAL A 934 -18.45 -21.89 -29.73
C VAL A 934 -19.60 -22.87 -29.53
N ALA A 935 -20.24 -22.79 -28.36
CA ALA A 935 -21.34 -23.67 -27.93
C ALA A 935 -22.70 -23.10 -28.36
#